data_AF-A0A364N9Y0-F1
#
_entry.id   AF-A0A364N9Y0-F1
#
_cell.length_a   1.000
_cell.length_b   1.000
_cell.length_c   1.000
_cell.angle_alpha   90.00
_cell.angle_beta   90.00
_cell.angle_gamma   90.00
#
_symmetry.space_group_name_H-M   'P 1'
#
loop_
_entity.id
_entity.type
_entity.pdbx_description
1 polymer ?
#
loop_
_entity_poly.entity_id
_entity_poly.type
_entity_poly.pdbx_seq_one_letter_code
_entity_poly.pdbx_strand_id
1 'polypeptide(L)'
;MSGNGLYTPDQAAIDTRWIQPWSEAFRAQRDIGLRVPISFHTVPAVSLTQACFTNNQYEHNAFQKCFSNLLGVGFRKFVVDTYWDPLRKVWSLCPVELPRSNEDSSNDGDVPVETGPVVVPSSDTLMADIPLSTIALPPGAQKRQETSAPASASASSFAASSSVVLSLSSSPTLSSSTSAATPTIIDFPNPNGPPLLQIGSYNCTSLTTLGLLTGILEDFLETTATTTGAALILFSFNINAASSLTDPDAPAPYLSQDQLPGSEQRLSSVLQGNLSDDIYRPSSLSDQRANLDSSWYNVDWNNLPLEGYFEDSTNADGNVFTRSGWPTEAYMEFQDLYRLVASYGTVAPQMGEYKIEEDSDYIFPPRTLMKEVATSIGTDGRVTSGCLFNPSDDTIHFANSSWAISSAPQLDVSGNPDLLSPIPSINNITACGITPLLNQTLAGTTADKNPLPYAEYVHSTLWSFAPGQPLNTTSEDDSNSNRCVVMMKSPYPSRWRVSDCRESHRVACHDPSEPYNWIVSSSATTYDNADSYCAPPYRFSVPHTALENSHLFSAFQSATPDSKDTEALYVNLNSIGTPDCWVVGKNGTCPYLPTTETDRTKIVVVPTVAAVIIFLMAAMTFFVKCAANRRENKRGRKRRLVGGWEYEGVPS
;
A
#
# COMPACT_ATOMS: atom_id res chain seq x y z
N MET A 1 -2.68 6.11 -20.43
CA MET A 1 -1.97 7.38 -20.64
C MET A 1 -0.48 7.10 -20.47
N SER A 2 0.40 7.86 -21.15
CA SER A 2 1.87 7.72 -21.29
C SER A 2 2.60 6.64 -20.46
N GLY A 3 2.99 5.54 -21.11
CA GLY A 3 3.77 4.44 -20.51
C GLY A 3 5.25 4.78 -20.32
N ASN A 4 5.58 5.43 -19.21
CA ASN A 4 6.95 5.65 -18.72
C ASN A 4 7.00 5.64 -17.17
N GLY A 5 6.14 4.83 -16.53
CA GLY A 5 6.09 4.66 -15.08
C GLY A 5 7.19 3.74 -14.53
N LEU A 6 7.53 3.88 -13.25
CA LEU A 6 8.48 2.99 -12.55
C LEU A 6 7.81 1.67 -12.12
N TYR A 7 6.50 1.66 -11.89
CA TYR A 7 5.72 0.47 -11.57
C TYR A 7 5.44 -0.34 -12.85
N THR A 8 6.14 -1.46 -13.01
CA THR A 8 6.16 -2.27 -14.25
C THR A 8 6.07 -3.77 -13.94
N PRO A 9 4.94 -4.23 -13.38
CA PRO A 9 4.76 -5.65 -13.06
C PRO A 9 4.64 -6.50 -14.33
N ASP A 10 4.99 -7.78 -14.22
CA ASP A 10 4.66 -8.80 -15.21
C ASP A 10 3.14 -9.02 -15.27
N GLN A 11 2.64 -9.32 -16.46
CA GLN A 11 1.24 -9.70 -16.63
C GLN A 11 0.87 -10.91 -15.74
N ALA A 12 1.78 -11.89 -15.62
CA ALA A 12 1.57 -13.05 -14.77
C ALA A 12 1.36 -12.67 -13.28
N ALA A 13 1.99 -11.60 -12.79
CA ALA A 13 1.77 -11.11 -11.42
C ALA A 13 0.38 -10.46 -11.29
N ILE A 14 0.02 -9.60 -12.25
CA ILE A 14 -1.28 -8.92 -12.28
C ILE A 14 -2.43 -9.93 -12.38
N ASP A 15 -2.29 -10.92 -13.25
CA ASP A 15 -3.31 -11.94 -13.49
C ASP A 15 -3.64 -12.73 -12.22
N THR A 16 -2.69 -12.92 -11.29
CA THR A 16 -2.99 -13.66 -10.06
C THR A 16 -3.94 -12.95 -9.09
N ARG A 17 -4.11 -11.64 -9.21
CA ARG A 17 -4.91 -10.83 -8.28
C ARG A 17 -6.08 -10.12 -8.94
N TRP A 18 -5.94 -9.72 -10.20
CA TRP A 18 -6.88 -8.80 -10.85
C TRP A 18 -7.84 -9.49 -11.82
N ILE A 19 -7.76 -10.81 -11.99
CA ILE A 19 -8.75 -11.60 -12.73
C ILE A 19 -9.65 -12.41 -11.79
N GLN A 20 -10.84 -12.75 -12.28
CA GLN A 20 -11.74 -13.64 -11.57
C GLN A 20 -11.15 -15.06 -11.44
N PRO A 21 -11.40 -15.76 -10.32
CA PRO A 21 -12.23 -15.34 -9.19
C PRO A 21 -11.49 -14.49 -8.14
N TRP A 22 -10.18 -14.37 -8.25
CA TRP A 22 -9.31 -13.78 -7.23
C TRP A 22 -9.57 -12.30 -6.97
N SER A 23 -9.83 -11.53 -8.03
CA SER A 23 -10.12 -10.10 -7.91
C SER A 23 -11.35 -9.81 -7.07
N GLU A 24 -12.36 -10.67 -7.13
CA GLU A 24 -13.55 -10.57 -6.31
C GLU A 24 -13.32 -11.08 -4.89
N ALA A 25 -12.63 -12.21 -4.74
CA ALA A 25 -12.38 -12.79 -3.43
C ALA A 25 -11.57 -11.84 -2.53
N PHE A 26 -10.46 -11.29 -3.06
CA PHE A 26 -9.64 -10.33 -2.33
C PHE A 26 -10.35 -8.99 -2.09
N ARG A 27 -11.12 -8.51 -3.08
CA ARG A 27 -11.90 -7.27 -2.92
C ARG A 27 -12.98 -7.44 -1.85
N ALA A 28 -13.79 -8.49 -1.93
CA ALA A 28 -14.81 -8.78 -0.93
C ALA A 28 -14.22 -8.91 0.49
N GLN A 29 -13.06 -9.56 0.64
CA GLN A 29 -12.36 -9.66 1.93
C GLN A 29 -11.88 -8.30 2.46
N ARG A 30 -11.35 -7.45 1.58
CA ARG A 30 -10.98 -6.07 1.94
C ARG A 30 -12.21 -5.30 2.41
N ASP A 31 -13.30 -5.39 1.66
CA ASP A 31 -14.48 -4.55 1.82
C ASP A 31 -15.22 -4.80 3.13
N ILE A 32 -15.36 -6.07 3.51
CA ILE A 32 -15.90 -6.44 4.82
C ILE A 32 -14.96 -5.98 5.95
N GLY A 33 -13.66 -5.91 5.72
CA GLY A 33 -12.67 -5.46 6.71
C GLY A 33 -12.55 -3.94 6.87
N LEU A 34 -13.17 -3.13 6.01
CA LEU A 34 -12.91 -1.68 5.95
C LEU A 34 -13.16 -0.93 7.26
N ARG A 35 -14.08 -1.42 8.09
CA ARG A 35 -14.48 -0.80 9.36
C ARG A 35 -13.71 -1.35 10.56
N VAL A 36 -12.84 -2.33 10.36
CA VAL A 36 -11.94 -2.85 11.39
C VAL A 36 -10.69 -1.98 11.43
N PRO A 37 -10.16 -1.64 12.63
CA PRO A 37 -8.91 -0.91 12.75
C PRO A 37 -7.76 -1.61 12.04
N ILE A 38 -6.91 -0.83 11.36
CA ILE A 38 -5.87 -1.37 10.48
C ILE A 38 -4.92 -2.36 11.15
N SER A 39 -4.77 -2.26 12.47
CA SER A 39 -3.88 -3.10 13.24
C SER A 39 -4.35 -4.56 13.37
N PHE A 40 -5.64 -4.85 13.16
CA PHE A 40 -6.19 -6.21 13.30
C PHE A 40 -6.24 -6.99 11.98
N HIS A 41 -5.87 -6.35 10.86
CA HIS A 41 -5.83 -7.02 9.56
C HIS A 41 -4.64 -7.96 9.44
N THR A 42 -4.92 -9.20 9.05
CA THR A 42 -3.90 -10.16 8.63
C THR A 42 -3.63 -9.97 7.14
N VAL A 43 -2.43 -9.51 6.81
CA VAL A 43 -2.03 -9.21 5.43
C VAL A 43 -0.77 -9.98 5.05
N PRO A 44 -0.54 -10.32 3.77
CA PRO A 44 0.71 -10.94 3.35
C PRO A 44 1.88 -9.98 3.55
N ALA A 45 2.88 -10.43 4.33
CA ALA A 45 4.10 -9.68 4.60
C ALA A 45 5.33 -10.35 3.98
N VAL A 46 6.33 -9.57 3.54
CA VAL A 46 7.54 -10.07 2.89
C VAL A 46 8.79 -9.27 3.25
N SER A 47 9.93 -9.95 3.37
CA SER A 47 11.26 -9.34 3.36
C SER A 47 11.72 -9.07 1.94
N LEU A 48 11.94 -7.80 1.58
CA LEU A 48 12.42 -7.45 0.23
C LEU A 48 13.79 -8.05 -0.07
N THR A 49 14.66 -8.15 0.93
CA THR A 49 15.98 -8.77 0.79
C THR A 49 15.87 -10.22 0.33
N GLN A 50 14.97 -10.99 0.95
CA GLN A 50 14.77 -12.40 0.61
C GLN A 50 14.03 -12.62 -0.70
N ALA A 51 13.13 -11.69 -1.07
CA ALA A 51 12.32 -11.82 -2.26
C ALA A 51 12.97 -11.27 -3.54
N CYS A 52 13.84 -10.26 -3.43
CA CYS A 52 14.40 -9.53 -4.57
C CYS A 52 15.92 -9.57 -4.68
N PHE A 53 16.66 -9.82 -3.60
CA PHE A 53 18.12 -9.67 -3.57
C PHE A 53 18.87 -10.97 -3.26
N THR A 54 18.41 -12.07 -3.88
CA THR A 54 19.08 -13.38 -3.71
C THR A 54 20.48 -13.40 -4.29
N ASN A 55 21.37 -14.20 -3.71
CA ASN A 55 22.76 -14.33 -4.16
C ASN A 55 23.50 -12.97 -4.21
N ASN A 56 23.15 -12.06 -3.29
CA ASN A 56 23.74 -10.74 -3.15
C ASN A 56 23.68 -9.88 -4.44
N GLN A 57 22.65 -10.09 -5.28
CA GLN A 57 22.42 -9.29 -6.49
C GLN A 57 21.47 -8.14 -6.19
N TYR A 58 21.96 -6.90 -6.29
CA TYR A 58 21.24 -5.65 -6.04
C TYR A 58 21.23 -4.78 -7.31
N GLU A 59 20.57 -5.30 -8.34
CA GLU A 59 20.44 -4.66 -9.64
C GLU A 59 19.11 -3.91 -9.78
N HIS A 60 19.14 -2.65 -10.25
CA HIS A 60 17.97 -1.77 -10.22
C HIS A 60 16.82 -2.20 -11.13
N ASN A 61 17.04 -2.77 -12.33
CA ASN A 61 15.92 -3.20 -13.19
C ASN A 61 15.27 -4.47 -12.64
N ALA A 62 16.10 -5.43 -12.19
CA ALA A 62 15.61 -6.61 -11.49
C ALA A 62 14.81 -6.21 -10.23
N PHE A 63 15.30 -5.25 -9.44
CA PHE A 63 14.57 -4.75 -8.28
C PHE A 63 13.25 -4.06 -8.66
N GLN A 64 13.28 -3.18 -9.67
CA GLN A 64 12.09 -2.47 -10.15
C GLN A 64 11.00 -3.47 -10.51
N LYS A 65 11.34 -4.49 -11.28
CA LYS A 65 10.44 -5.56 -11.68
C LYS A 65 10.01 -6.43 -10.50
N CYS A 66 10.93 -6.82 -9.62
CA CYS A 66 10.65 -7.64 -8.44
C CYS A 66 9.64 -6.97 -7.52
N PHE A 67 9.90 -5.72 -7.14
CA PHE A 67 9.03 -4.98 -6.24
C PHE A 67 7.67 -4.68 -6.87
N SER A 68 7.65 -4.36 -8.18
CA SER A 68 6.40 -4.24 -8.94
C SER A 68 5.60 -5.55 -8.93
N ASN A 69 6.26 -6.69 -9.13
CA ASN A 69 5.62 -8.01 -9.08
C ASN A 69 5.05 -8.31 -7.69
N LEU A 70 5.78 -8.02 -6.60
CA LEU A 70 5.29 -8.22 -5.23
C LEU A 70 4.04 -7.37 -4.92
N LEU A 71 4.03 -6.10 -5.35
CA LEU A 71 2.85 -5.22 -5.26
C LEU A 71 1.69 -5.75 -6.12
N GLY A 72 2.01 -6.21 -7.34
CA GLY A 72 1.07 -6.76 -8.31
C GLY A 72 0.34 -8.00 -7.81
N VAL A 73 1.06 -8.97 -7.23
CA VAL A 73 0.47 -10.19 -6.64
C VAL A 73 -0.30 -9.92 -5.35
N GLY A 74 0.02 -8.83 -4.63
CA GLY A 74 -0.79 -8.35 -3.50
C GLY A 74 -0.14 -8.33 -2.13
N PHE A 75 1.19 -8.29 -2.03
CA PHE A 75 1.84 -7.99 -0.74
C PHE A 75 1.46 -6.58 -0.26
N ARG A 76 1.14 -6.46 1.03
CA ARG A 76 0.74 -5.18 1.65
C ARG A 76 1.70 -4.74 2.76
N LYS A 77 2.58 -5.62 3.24
CA LYS A 77 3.53 -5.30 4.30
C LYS A 77 4.94 -5.70 3.90
N PHE A 78 5.88 -4.77 4.02
CA PHE A 78 7.25 -4.94 3.55
C PHE A 78 8.24 -4.65 4.68
N VAL A 79 9.13 -5.62 4.92
CA VAL A 79 10.33 -5.41 5.73
C VAL A 79 11.46 -5.08 4.76
N VAL A 80 12.10 -3.93 4.97
CA VAL A 80 13.09 -3.37 4.05
C VAL A 80 14.38 -3.13 4.81
N ASP A 81 15.46 -3.78 4.39
CA ASP A 81 16.79 -3.47 4.87
C ASP A 81 17.34 -2.27 4.10
N THR A 82 17.58 -1.18 4.82
CA THR A 82 18.14 0.06 4.28
C THR A 82 19.53 0.29 4.85
N TYR A 83 20.45 0.70 3.99
CA TYR A 83 21.86 0.86 4.30
C TYR A 83 22.28 2.29 4.04
N TRP A 84 22.76 2.99 5.07
CA TRP A 84 23.35 4.30 4.86
C TRP A 84 24.74 4.14 4.24
N ASP A 85 24.91 4.72 3.04
CA ASP A 85 26.19 4.80 2.34
C ASP A 85 26.80 6.19 2.61
N PRO A 86 27.77 6.30 3.53
CA PRO A 86 28.38 7.60 3.88
C PRO A 86 29.25 8.15 2.74
N LEU A 87 29.75 7.31 1.84
CA LEU A 87 30.55 7.74 0.70
C LEU A 87 29.67 8.54 -0.26
N ARG A 88 28.51 8.02 -0.65
CA ARG A 88 27.57 8.74 -1.55
C ARG A 88 26.59 9.65 -0.82
N LYS A 89 26.47 9.51 0.51
CA LYS A 89 25.47 10.16 1.36
C LYS A 89 24.03 9.87 0.93
N VAL A 90 23.73 8.60 0.69
CA VAL A 90 22.40 8.14 0.27
C VAL A 90 21.95 6.91 1.05
N TRP A 91 20.63 6.72 1.18
CA TRP A 91 20.06 5.46 1.63
C TRP A 91 20.01 4.46 0.48
N SER A 92 20.88 3.46 0.55
CA SER A 92 21.01 2.34 -0.38
C SER A 92 20.15 1.15 0.06
N LEU A 93 19.80 0.28 -0.88
CA LEU A 93 19.33 -1.08 -0.56
C LEU A 93 20.46 -2.11 -0.68
N CYS A 94 21.56 -1.76 -1.35
CA CYS A 94 22.78 -2.56 -1.40
C CYS A 94 23.57 -2.45 -0.07
N PRO A 95 24.03 -3.56 0.53
CA PRO A 95 24.71 -3.59 1.83
C PRO A 95 26.13 -3.03 1.87
N VAL A 96 26.69 -2.59 0.74
CA VAL A 96 28.07 -2.11 0.63
C VAL A 96 28.12 -0.71 0.02
N GLU A 97 29.10 0.08 0.44
CA GLU A 97 29.39 1.40 -0.12
C GLU A 97 29.71 1.28 -1.62
N LEU A 98 29.17 2.21 -2.42
CA LEU A 98 29.49 2.30 -3.84
C LEU A 98 30.36 3.55 -4.12
N PRO A 99 31.30 3.47 -5.09
CA PRO A 99 32.06 4.63 -5.52
C PRO A 99 31.16 5.80 -5.94
N ARG A 100 31.64 7.04 -5.77
CA ARG A 100 30.97 8.21 -6.33
C ARG A 100 31.09 8.17 -7.86
N SER A 101 30.03 8.52 -8.58
CA SER A 101 30.06 8.62 -10.03
C SER A 101 30.95 9.79 -10.48
N ASN A 102 31.87 9.53 -11.41
CA ASN A 102 32.97 10.39 -11.89
C ASN A 102 32.59 11.75 -12.56
N GLU A 103 31.45 12.37 -12.25
CA GLU A 103 31.13 13.69 -12.83
C GLU A 103 31.86 14.87 -12.15
N ASP A 104 32.44 14.67 -10.97
CA ASP A 104 33.29 15.65 -10.27
C ASP A 104 34.76 15.22 -10.25
N SER A 105 35.35 14.95 -11.41
CA SER A 105 36.78 14.64 -11.52
C SER A 105 37.64 15.90 -11.41
N SER A 106 37.89 16.38 -10.17
CA SER A 106 39.16 17.01 -9.83
C SER A 106 39.45 16.95 -8.33
N ASN A 107 40.32 15.99 -7.99
CA ASN A 107 41.18 15.83 -6.81
C ASN A 107 40.77 14.88 -5.67
N ASP A 108 41.65 13.88 -5.52
CA ASP A 108 42.00 13.01 -4.40
C ASP A 108 40.91 12.13 -3.77
N GLY A 109 40.94 10.84 -4.17
CA GLY A 109 40.38 9.74 -3.39
C GLY A 109 39.66 8.64 -4.18
N ASP A 110 39.41 8.81 -5.48
CA ASP A 110 38.58 7.84 -6.21
C ASP A 110 39.28 6.50 -6.42
N VAL A 111 38.63 5.46 -5.90
CA VAL A 111 39.04 4.07 -6.07
C VAL A 111 38.82 3.69 -7.54
N PRO A 112 39.86 3.25 -8.28
CA PRO A 112 39.73 2.91 -9.68
C PRO A 112 38.77 1.73 -9.86
N VAL A 113 37.83 1.88 -10.81
CA VAL A 113 36.90 0.82 -11.20
C VAL A 113 37.52 0.03 -12.36
N GLU A 114 37.78 -1.26 -12.17
CA GLU A 114 38.30 -2.13 -13.24
C GLU A 114 37.17 -2.60 -14.16
N THR A 115 37.38 -2.57 -15.48
CA THR A 115 36.38 -2.95 -16.48
C THR A 115 36.50 -4.43 -16.88
N GLY A 116 35.46 -5.23 -16.61
CA GLY A 116 35.35 -6.63 -17.02
C GLY A 116 34.67 -6.82 -18.39
N PRO A 117 34.64 -8.06 -18.92
CA PRO A 117 33.96 -8.39 -20.17
C PRO A 117 32.44 -8.31 -20.04
N VAL A 118 31.80 -7.55 -20.93
CA VAL A 118 30.35 -7.32 -21.02
C VAL A 118 29.60 -8.61 -21.41
N VAL A 119 28.57 -9.00 -20.65
CA VAL A 119 27.67 -10.11 -20.98
C VAL A 119 26.27 -9.55 -21.26
N VAL A 120 25.71 -9.85 -22.45
CA VAL A 120 24.48 -9.19 -22.95
C VAL A 120 23.24 -9.60 -22.13
N PRO A 121 22.44 -8.63 -21.62
CA PRO A 121 21.20 -8.94 -20.88
C PRO A 121 19.99 -9.27 -21.77
N SER A 122 19.11 -10.14 -21.26
CA SER A 122 17.84 -10.53 -21.86
C SER A 122 16.86 -9.37 -21.92
N SER A 123 16.32 -9.14 -23.12
CA SER A 123 15.32 -8.10 -23.43
C SER A 123 13.95 -8.76 -23.51
N ASP A 124 13.16 -8.70 -22.44
CA ASP A 124 11.71 -8.96 -22.50
C ASP A 124 10.99 -7.96 -21.59
N THR A 125 10.50 -6.88 -22.20
CA THR A 125 9.61 -5.89 -21.58
C THR A 125 8.29 -5.84 -22.36
N LEU A 126 7.33 -6.65 -21.93
CA LEU A 126 5.93 -6.44 -22.26
C LEU A 126 5.30 -5.73 -21.05
N MET A 127 4.69 -4.57 -21.27
CA MET A 127 3.93 -3.88 -20.22
C MET A 127 2.64 -4.64 -19.94
N ALA A 128 2.30 -4.80 -18.66
CA ALA A 128 1.07 -5.44 -18.24
C ALA A 128 -0.14 -4.51 -18.44
N ASP A 129 -1.24 -5.06 -18.97
CA ASP A 129 -2.53 -4.39 -18.98
C ASP A 129 -3.22 -4.61 -17.63
N ILE A 130 -3.26 -3.54 -16.83
CA ILE A 130 -4.01 -3.51 -15.57
C ILE A 130 -5.49 -3.31 -15.92
N PRO A 131 -6.40 -4.19 -15.48
CA PRO A 131 -7.83 -4.01 -15.74
C PRO A 131 -8.33 -2.65 -15.24
N LEU A 132 -9.03 -1.91 -16.11
CA LEU A 132 -9.63 -0.61 -15.77
C LEU A 132 -10.58 -0.77 -14.58
N SER A 133 -10.13 -0.28 -13.43
CA SER A 133 -10.95 -0.16 -12.22
C SER A 133 -12.00 0.92 -12.41
N THR A 134 -13.25 0.60 -12.09
CA THR A 134 -14.39 1.50 -12.24
C THR A 134 -14.29 2.64 -11.23
N ILE A 135 -14.22 3.86 -11.75
CA ILE A 135 -14.29 5.16 -11.05
C ILE A 135 -12.98 5.59 -10.38
N ALA A 136 -12.36 6.62 -10.96
CA ALA A 136 -11.34 7.43 -10.29
C ALA A 136 -11.98 8.15 -9.10
N LEU A 137 -11.25 8.24 -7.98
CA LEU A 137 -11.67 9.04 -6.82
C LEU A 137 -12.06 10.46 -7.29
N PRO A 138 -13.18 11.03 -6.82
CA PRO A 138 -13.74 12.25 -7.39
C PRO A 138 -12.78 13.44 -7.30
N PRO A 139 -12.63 14.26 -8.36
CA PRO A 139 -11.87 15.51 -8.32
C PRO A 139 -12.65 16.52 -7.46
N GLY A 140 -12.31 16.60 -6.19
CA GLY A 140 -13.06 17.33 -5.16
C GLY A 140 -12.76 16.87 -3.74
N ALA A 141 -12.23 15.64 -3.57
CA ALA A 141 -11.42 15.32 -2.40
C ALA A 141 -10.12 16.12 -2.50
N GLN A 142 -10.12 17.35 -1.98
CA GLN A 142 -8.88 18.10 -1.88
C GLN A 142 -7.95 17.30 -0.97
N LYS A 143 -6.87 16.73 -1.53
CA LYS A 143 -5.68 16.40 -0.74
C LYS A 143 -5.42 17.63 0.12
N ARG A 144 -5.45 17.45 1.45
CA ARG A 144 -5.32 18.57 2.39
C ARG A 144 -3.94 19.19 2.19
N GLN A 145 -3.87 20.27 1.42
CA GLN A 145 -2.70 21.13 1.42
C GLN A 145 -2.61 21.79 2.80
N GLU A 146 -1.71 21.28 3.64
CA GLU A 146 -1.27 22.08 4.78
C GLU A 146 -0.43 23.25 4.26
N THR A 147 -0.79 24.43 4.75
CA THR A 147 -0.22 25.71 4.36
C THR A 147 1.23 25.79 4.84
N SER A 148 2.19 25.42 4.00
CA SER A 148 3.58 25.81 4.18
C SER A 148 3.77 27.25 3.70
N ALA A 149 4.21 28.13 4.60
CA ALA A 149 4.65 29.49 4.32
C ALA A 149 5.72 29.52 3.20
N PRO A 150 5.83 30.60 2.42
CA PRO A 150 6.51 30.58 1.13
C PRO A 150 8.02 30.61 1.28
N ALA A 151 8.69 29.49 0.96
CA ALA A 151 10.10 29.51 0.59
C ALA A 151 10.19 29.71 -0.93
N SER A 152 10.50 30.92 -1.34
CA SER A 152 10.68 31.34 -2.73
C SER A 152 11.84 30.55 -3.38
N ALA A 153 11.53 29.52 -4.17
CA ALA A 153 12.49 28.90 -5.06
C ALA A 153 12.72 29.80 -6.29
N SER A 154 13.71 30.69 -6.19
CA SER A 154 14.21 31.45 -7.35
C SER A 154 15.27 30.62 -8.07
N ALA A 155 14.90 30.05 -9.22
CA ALA A 155 15.86 29.50 -10.18
C ALA A 155 16.89 30.57 -10.56
N SER A 156 18.18 30.34 -10.28
CA SER A 156 19.27 31.22 -10.70
C SER A 156 20.52 30.40 -11.07
N SER A 157 20.77 30.35 -12.36
CA SER A 157 21.96 29.86 -13.04
C SER A 157 23.07 30.91 -13.06
N PHE A 158 24.24 30.71 -12.41
CA PHE A 158 25.49 31.46 -12.69
C PHE A 158 26.70 30.63 -12.22
N ALA A 159 27.57 30.16 -13.12
CA ALA A 159 28.74 30.85 -13.70
C ALA A 159 29.96 30.89 -12.73
N ALA A 160 30.97 30.11 -13.10
CA ALA A 160 32.24 29.95 -12.40
C ALA A 160 33.05 31.25 -12.31
N SER A 161 33.74 31.45 -11.19
CA SER A 161 34.84 32.40 -11.07
C SER A 161 35.88 31.87 -10.08
N SER A 162 37.11 31.77 -10.57
CA SER A 162 38.27 31.18 -9.92
C SER A 162 38.89 32.10 -8.88
N SER A 163 39.39 31.54 -7.76
CA SER A 163 40.42 32.18 -6.95
C SER A 163 41.28 31.17 -6.19
N VAL A 164 42.49 30.99 -6.74
CA VAL A 164 43.83 30.79 -6.14
C VAL A 164 43.98 30.10 -4.77
N VAL A 165 44.68 28.96 -4.87
CA VAL A 165 45.48 28.14 -3.94
C VAL A 165 46.11 28.81 -2.70
N LEU A 166 46.18 28.04 -1.60
CA LEU A 166 47.34 27.96 -0.70
C LEU A 166 47.40 26.55 -0.05
N SER A 167 48.48 25.84 -0.36
CA SER A 167 48.84 24.48 0.03
C SER A 167 49.70 24.42 1.29
N LEU A 168 49.43 23.49 2.21
CA LEU A 168 50.36 23.07 3.26
C LEU A 168 50.33 21.54 3.52
N SER A 169 51.37 20.89 3.03
CA SER A 169 52.27 19.91 3.68
C SER A 169 51.74 18.72 4.49
N SER A 170 52.03 17.56 3.92
CA SER A 170 51.99 16.17 4.40
C SER A 170 52.76 15.85 5.69
N SER A 171 52.31 14.84 6.43
CA SER A 171 53.14 13.99 7.32
C SER A 171 52.67 12.53 7.22
N PRO A 172 53.57 11.53 7.13
CA PRO A 172 53.22 10.16 6.80
C PRO A 172 52.99 9.32 8.06
N THR A 173 51.93 8.53 8.08
CA THR A 173 51.77 7.42 9.04
C THR A 173 51.57 6.14 8.26
N LEU A 174 52.42 5.15 8.55
CA LEU A 174 52.43 3.83 7.96
C LEU A 174 51.11 3.11 8.22
N SER A 175 50.50 2.59 7.16
CA SER A 175 49.39 1.65 7.24
C SER A 175 49.76 0.36 6.52
N SER A 176 49.59 -0.76 7.22
CA SER A 176 49.63 -2.11 6.71
C SER A 176 48.66 -2.28 5.55
N SER A 177 49.18 -2.67 4.39
CA SER A 177 48.41 -2.96 3.18
C SER A 177 47.62 -4.26 3.31
N THR A 178 46.37 -4.18 3.77
CA THR A 178 45.32 -5.07 3.27
C THR A 178 44.86 -4.49 1.94
N SER A 179 45.13 -5.20 0.85
CA SER A 179 44.74 -4.76 -0.50
C SER A 179 43.22 -4.57 -0.54
N ALA A 180 42.77 -3.33 -0.68
CA ALA A 180 41.36 -3.00 -0.82
C ALA A 180 40.78 -3.75 -2.03
N ALA A 181 39.58 -4.32 -1.88
CA ALA A 181 38.86 -4.90 -3.00
C ALA A 181 38.53 -3.78 -4.01
N THR A 182 39.15 -3.80 -5.18
CA THR A 182 38.84 -2.84 -6.23
C THR A 182 37.49 -3.19 -6.85
N PRO A 183 36.52 -2.25 -6.91
CA PRO A 183 35.24 -2.48 -7.55
C PRO A 183 35.45 -2.83 -9.03
N THR A 184 34.74 -3.85 -9.51
CA THR A 184 34.84 -4.32 -10.90
C THR A 184 33.51 -4.18 -11.61
N ILE A 185 33.49 -3.67 -12.84
CA ILE A 185 32.30 -3.66 -13.68
C ILE A 185 32.12 -5.06 -14.26
N ILE A 186 31.00 -5.69 -13.96
CA ILE A 186 30.65 -7.02 -14.48
C ILE A 186 29.63 -6.96 -15.62
N ASP A 187 28.76 -5.94 -15.65
CA ASP A 187 27.74 -5.79 -16.70
C ASP A 187 27.21 -4.34 -16.80
N PHE A 188 26.51 -4.03 -17.89
CA PHE A 188 25.66 -2.86 -18.07
C PHE A 188 24.22 -3.32 -18.35
N PRO A 189 23.38 -3.44 -17.29
CA PRO A 189 22.02 -3.96 -17.41
C PRO A 189 21.13 -3.19 -18.41
N ASN A 190 21.46 -1.91 -18.64
CA ASN A 190 20.85 -1.06 -19.66
C ASN A 190 21.96 -0.32 -20.41
N PRO A 191 21.90 -0.21 -21.76
CA PRO A 191 22.85 0.56 -22.56
C PRO A 191 23.12 1.99 -22.06
N ASN A 192 22.14 2.62 -21.42
CA ASN A 192 22.23 3.98 -20.88
C ASN A 192 22.18 4.03 -19.34
N GLY A 193 22.18 2.88 -18.66
CA GLY A 193 22.08 2.77 -17.21
C GLY A 193 23.44 2.68 -16.51
N PRO A 194 23.47 2.74 -15.17
CA PRO A 194 24.71 2.51 -14.42
C PRO A 194 25.21 1.07 -14.61
N PRO A 195 26.54 0.85 -14.57
CA PRO A 195 27.07 -0.50 -14.55
C PRO A 195 26.65 -1.25 -13.28
N LEU A 196 26.57 -2.58 -13.40
CA LEU A 196 26.55 -3.50 -12.29
C LEU A 196 28.00 -3.69 -11.81
N LEU A 197 28.26 -3.28 -10.56
CA LEU A 197 29.57 -3.34 -9.92
C LEU A 197 29.63 -4.54 -8.98
N GLN A 198 30.65 -5.38 -9.13
CA GLN A 198 31.00 -6.40 -8.15
C GLN A 198 31.98 -5.83 -7.12
N ILE A 199 31.58 -5.90 -5.85
CA ILE A 199 32.30 -5.37 -4.70
C ILE A 199 32.24 -6.41 -3.56
N GLY A 200 33.35 -7.10 -3.33
CA GLY A 200 33.35 -8.28 -2.45
C GLY A 200 32.41 -9.36 -2.98
N SER A 201 31.53 -9.84 -2.11
CA SER A 201 30.46 -10.78 -2.44
C SER A 201 29.18 -10.15 -2.99
N TYR A 202 29.11 -8.82 -3.13
CA TYR A 202 27.92 -8.10 -3.58
C TYR A 202 28.03 -7.61 -5.01
N ASN A 203 26.93 -7.68 -5.75
CA ASN A 203 26.80 -7.08 -7.07
C ASN A 203 25.75 -5.98 -7.01
N CYS A 204 26.14 -4.72 -7.21
CA CYS A 204 25.26 -3.59 -6.97
C CYS A 204 25.29 -2.57 -8.11
N THR A 205 24.13 -2.04 -8.46
CA THR A 205 24.03 -0.82 -9.29
C THR A 205 23.82 0.40 -8.41
N SER A 206 24.36 1.55 -8.81
CA SER A 206 24.25 2.81 -8.03
C SER A 206 22.82 3.32 -7.85
N LEU A 207 21.88 2.88 -8.69
CA LEU A 207 20.46 3.24 -8.63
C LEU A 207 19.63 2.39 -7.66
N THR A 208 20.17 1.29 -7.10
CA THR A 208 19.44 0.42 -6.16
C THR A 208 19.36 1.07 -4.78
N THR A 209 18.56 2.12 -4.69
CA THR A 209 18.43 3.03 -3.54
C THR A 209 17.01 3.04 -3.01
N LEU A 210 16.83 3.59 -1.80
CA LEU A 210 15.49 3.82 -1.25
C LEU A 210 14.66 4.77 -2.14
N GLY A 211 15.30 5.71 -2.84
CA GLY A 211 14.62 6.59 -3.79
C GLY A 211 13.98 5.85 -4.97
N LEU A 212 14.60 4.76 -5.44
CA LEU A 212 13.99 3.90 -6.46
C LEU A 212 12.75 3.19 -5.90
N LEU A 213 12.83 2.67 -4.68
CA LEU A 213 11.70 2.03 -4.00
C LEU A 213 10.52 3.01 -3.85
N THR A 214 10.77 4.22 -3.35
CA THR A 214 9.71 5.22 -3.16
C THR A 214 9.13 5.70 -4.49
N GLY A 215 9.93 5.82 -5.54
CA GLY A 215 9.45 6.16 -6.89
C GLY A 215 8.57 5.07 -7.51
N ILE A 216 8.91 3.78 -7.35
CA ILE A 216 8.05 2.67 -7.79
C ILE A 216 6.72 2.69 -7.02
N LEU A 217 6.80 2.95 -5.71
CA LEU A 217 5.63 3.00 -4.85
C LEU A 217 4.69 4.16 -5.19
N GLU A 218 5.22 5.35 -5.45
CA GLU A 218 4.44 6.52 -5.90
C GLU A 218 3.64 6.18 -7.17
N ASP A 219 4.29 5.61 -8.18
CA ASP A 219 3.65 5.23 -9.43
C ASP A 219 2.62 4.09 -9.24
N PHE A 220 2.89 3.14 -8.34
CA PHE A 220 1.89 2.14 -7.93
C PHE A 220 0.66 2.78 -7.28
N LEU A 221 0.86 3.74 -6.37
CA LEU A 221 -0.22 4.43 -5.68
C LEU A 221 -1.07 5.27 -6.66
N GLU A 222 -0.43 5.96 -7.61
CA GLU A 222 -1.13 6.69 -8.67
C GLU A 222 -1.94 5.73 -9.57
N THR A 223 -1.30 4.66 -10.03
CA THR A 223 -1.92 3.63 -10.89
C THR A 223 -3.12 2.97 -10.22
N THR A 224 -3.08 2.81 -8.90
CA THR A 224 -4.12 2.14 -8.11
C THR A 224 -5.08 3.10 -7.38
N ALA A 225 -5.05 4.40 -7.67
CA ALA A 225 -5.89 5.43 -7.05
C ALA A 225 -7.38 5.34 -7.48
N THR A 226 -8.00 4.19 -7.23
CA THR A 226 -9.37 3.85 -7.60
C THR A 226 -10.07 3.18 -6.42
N THR A 227 -11.40 3.16 -6.41
CA THR A 227 -12.15 2.60 -5.28
C THR A 227 -11.97 1.08 -5.13
N THR A 228 -11.68 0.38 -6.22
CA THR A 228 -11.43 -1.08 -6.23
C THR A 228 -9.95 -1.45 -6.12
N GLY A 229 -9.06 -0.53 -6.52
CA GLY A 229 -7.62 -0.79 -6.55
C GLY A 229 -6.83 -0.25 -5.37
N ALA A 230 -7.41 0.70 -4.63
CA ALA A 230 -6.76 1.26 -3.47
C ALA A 230 -6.53 0.20 -2.39
N ALA A 231 -5.40 0.37 -1.70
CA ALA A 231 -4.95 -0.47 -0.60
C ALA A 231 -3.92 0.32 0.23
N LEU A 232 -3.93 0.08 1.54
CA LEU A 232 -2.90 0.49 2.48
C LEU A 232 -1.65 -0.39 2.36
N ILE A 233 -0.48 0.25 2.28
CA ILE A 233 0.84 -0.42 2.32
C ILE A 233 1.60 -0.04 3.59
N LEU A 234 2.20 -1.04 4.22
CA LEU A 234 2.89 -0.94 5.50
C LEU A 234 4.38 -1.22 5.30
N PHE A 235 5.24 -0.30 5.76
CA PHE A 235 6.69 -0.49 5.74
C PHE A 235 7.29 -0.59 7.13
N SER A 236 8.24 -1.50 7.27
CA SER A 236 9.16 -1.56 8.42
C SER A 236 10.60 -1.50 7.92
N PHE A 237 11.26 -0.38 8.18
CA PHE A 237 12.63 -0.12 7.71
C PHE A 237 13.65 -0.54 8.77
N ASN A 238 14.46 -1.54 8.45
CA ASN A 238 15.64 -1.89 9.23
C ASN A 238 16.79 -0.98 8.81
N ILE A 239 17.46 -0.38 9.79
CA ILE A 239 18.49 0.63 9.60
C ILE A 239 19.86 0.01 9.79
N ASN A 240 20.68 0.06 8.76
CA ASN A 240 22.03 -0.50 8.74
C ASN A 240 23.04 0.54 8.23
N ALA A 241 24.30 0.37 8.60
CA ALA A 241 25.41 1.03 7.92
C ALA A 241 25.85 0.13 6.76
N ALA A 242 26.23 0.71 5.62
CA ALA A 242 26.85 -0.05 4.54
C ALA A 242 28.26 -0.52 4.93
N SER A 243 28.65 -1.72 4.50
CA SER A 243 30.03 -2.19 4.63
C SER A 243 30.97 -1.35 3.78
N SER A 244 32.22 -1.18 4.25
CA SER A 244 33.16 -0.29 3.59
C SER A 244 33.60 -0.81 2.23
N LEU A 245 33.77 0.08 1.26
CA LEU A 245 34.30 -0.27 -0.06
C LEU A 245 35.67 -0.98 0.02
N THR A 246 36.49 -0.66 1.03
CA THR A 246 37.82 -1.26 1.19
C THR A 246 37.83 -2.63 1.85
N ASP A 247 36.76 -2.99 2.57
CA ASP A 247 36.58 -4.29 3.24
C ASP A 247 35.11 -4.73 3.17
N PRO A 248 34.62 -5.06 1.96
CA PRO A 248 33.18 -5.16 1.68
C PRO A 248 32.49 -6.37 2.31
N ASP A 249 33.24 -7.42 2.63
CA ASP A 249 32.71 -8.65 3.25
C ASP A 249 32.85 -8.65 4.78
N ALA A 250 33.50 -7.63 5.35
CA ALA A 250 33.55 -7.44 6.79
C ALA A 250 32.25 -6.81 7.33
N PRO A 251 31.98 -6.95 8.65
CA PRO A 251 30.90 -6.21 9.28
C PRO A 251 31.04 -4.71 9.04
N ALA A 252 29.91 -4.03 8.82
CA ALA A 252 29.90 -2.60 8.60
C ALA A 252 30.60 -1.82 9.75
N PRO A 253 31.30 -0.72 9.44
CA PRO A 253 31.97 0.09 10.44
C PRO A 253 30.97 0.83 11.34
N TYR A 254 31.38 1.17 12.56
CA TYR A 254 30.65 2.13 13.38
C TYR A 254 30.84 3.52 12.80
N LEU A 255 29.74 4.22 12.53
CA LEU A 255 29.78 5.55 11.94
C LEU A 255 29.87 6.63 13.03
N SER A 256 30.77 7.58 12.83
CA SER A 256 30.83 8.78 13.66
C SER A 256 29.76 9.79 13.27
N GLN A 257 29.51 10.79 14.12
CA GLN A 257 28.41 11.74 13.94
C GLN A 257 28.48 12.56 12.64
N ASP A 258 29.68 12.78 12.11
CA ASP A 258 29.94 13.45 10.83
C ASP A 258 29.72 12.55 9.59
N GLN A 259 29.72 11.23 9.79
CA GLN A 259 29.47 10.24 8.74
C GLN A 259 27.99 9.84 8.65
N LEU A 260 27.21 10.10 9.70
CA LEU A 260 25.78 9.84 9.72
C LEU A 260 24.98 10.78 8.80
N PRO A 261 23.74 10.39 8.43
CA PRO A 261 22.87 11.26 7.64
C PRO A 261 22.66 12.63 8.30
N GLY A 262 22.88 13.70 7.53
CA GLY A 262 22.52 15.06 7.94
C GLY A 262 21.00 15.27 7.94
N SER A 263 20.54 16.46 8.35
CA SER A 263 19.09 16.76 8.48
C SER A 263 18.30 16.61 7.18
N GLU A 264 18.89 16.90 6.02
CA GLU A 264 18.25 16.77 4.70
C GLU A 264 18.37 15.35 4.11
N GLN A 265 19.16 14.49 4.73
CA GLN A 265 19.48 13.14 4.24
C GLN A 265 18.91 12.06 5.16
N ARG A 266 18.08 12.45 6.13
CA ARG A 266 17.41 11.50 7.00
C ARG A 266 16.48 10.62 6.20
N LEU A 267 16.14 9.48 6.79
CA LEU A 267 15.22 8.54 6.18
C LEU A 267 13.85 9.19 5.91
N SER A 268 13.36 10.01 6.84
CA SER A 268 12.10 10.74 6.66
C SER A 268 12.14 11.70 5.46
N SER A 269 13.28 12.32 5.16
CA SER A 269 13.44 13.22 4.02
C SER A 269 13.26 12.49 2.69
N VAL A 270 13.73 11.24 2.59
CA VAL A 270 13.53 10.40 1.39
C VAL A 270 12.05 10.03 1.21
N LEU A 271 11.37 9.70 2.32
CA LEU A 271 9.93 9.38 2.30
C LEU A 271 9.06 10.61 2.01
N GLN A 272 9.41 11.76 2.59
CA GLN A 272 8.69 13.02 2.38
C GLN A 272 8.70 13.46 0.91
N GLY A 273 9.74 13.14 0.14
CA GLY A 273 9.83 13.54 -1.26
C GLY A 273 8.62 13.10 -2.08
N ASN A 274 8.56 11.83 -2.43
CA ASN A 274 7.58 11.32 -3.40
C ASN A 274 6.24 10.90 -2.77
N LEU A 275 6.16 10.82 -1.43
CA LEU A 275 5.05 10.14 -0.74
C LEU A 275 4.42 11.00 0.37
N SER A 276 4.75 12.30 0.45
CA SER A 276 4.34 13.17 1.58
C SER A 276 2.84 13.15 1.88
N ASP A 277 2.04 13.09 0.83
CA ASP A 277 0.59 13.22 0.86
C ASP A 277 -0.10 11.88 1.14
N ASP A 278 0.60 10.77 0.95
CA ASP A 278 0.05 9.43 1.07
C ASP A 278 0.44 8.76 2.40
N ILE A 279 1.41 9.31 3.14
CA ILE A 279 1.90 8.77 4.42
C ILE A 279 1.07 9.28 5.59
N TYR A 280 0.53 8.33 6.35
CA TYR A 280 -0.06 8.55 7.67
C TYR A 280 1.01 8.63 8.77
N ARG A 281 0.91 9.65 9.60
CA ARG A 281 2.00 10.08 10.49
C ARG A 281 1.72 9.82 11.97
N PRO A 282 2.76 9.74 12.83
CA PRO A 282 2.59 9.60 14.27
C PRO A 282 1.81 10.75 14.92
N SER A 283 2.04 11.99 14.48
CA SER A 283 1.30 13.16 14.94
C SER A 283 -0.20 13.06 14.61
N SER A 284 -0.53 12.66 13.38
CA SER A 284 -1.91 12.41 12.96
C SER A 284 -2.59 11.38 13.86
N LEU A 285 -1.92 10.27 14.19
CA LEU A 285 -2.44 9.27 15.11
C LEU A 285 -2.67 9.83 16.51
N SER A 286 -1.72 10.60 17.04
CA SER A 286 -1.84 11.20 18.37
C SER A 286 -3.01 12.18 18.45
N ASP A 287 -3.13 13.07 17.47
CA ASP A 287 -4.18 14.10 17.42
C ASP A 287 -5.56 13.47 17.26
N GLN A 288 -5.69 12.49 16.36
CA GLN A 288 -6.96 11.79 16.13
C GLN A 288 -7.37 10.98 17.36
N ARG A 289 -6.44 10.28 18.02
CA ARG A 289 -6.71 9.55 19.27
C ARG A 289 -7.21 10.44 20.40
N ALA A 290 -6.78 11.71 20.45
CA ALA A 290 -7.19 12.66 21.46
C ALA A 290 -8.64 13.18 21.28
N ASN A 291 -9.19 13.08 20.06
CA ASN A 291 -10.57 13.45 19.76
C ASN A 291 -11.14 12.64 18.56
N LEU A 292 -11.78 11.52 18.87
CA LEU A 292 -12.43 10.63 17.91
C LEU A 292 -13.64 11.27 17.24
N ASP A 293 -14.39 12.11 17.97
CA ASP A 293 -15.58 12.81 17.45
C ASP A 293 -15.24 13.78 16.30
N SER A 294 -14.02 14.32 16.29
CA SER A 294 -13.53 15.15 15.18
C SER A 294 -12.80 14.37 14.08
N SER A 295 -12.53 13.07 14.31
CA SER A 295 -11.73 12.23 13.42
C SER A 295 -12.47 10.93 13.04
N TRP A 296 -12.13 9.79 13.66
CA TRP A 296 -12.60 8.46 13.22
C TRP A 296 -14.11 8.26 13.33
N TYR A 297 -14.79 9.02 14.19
CA TYR A 297 -16.25 9.01 14.32
C TYR A 297 -16.93 10.10 13.48
N ASN A 298 -16.16 10.99 12.86
CA ASN A 298 -16.65 12.01 11.92
C ASN A 298 -16.69 11.48 10.48
N VAL A 299 -17.39 10.35 10.30
CA VAL A 299 -17.58 9.70 9.00
C VAL A 299 -19.04 9.30 8.84
N ASP A 300 -19.44 8.98 7.61
CA ASP A 300 -20.76 8.39 7.37
C ASP A 300 -20.96 7.13 8.22
N TRP A 301 -22.20 6.88 8.64
CA TRP A 301 -22.54 5.77 9.53
C TRP A 301 -22.06 4.40 9.01
N ASN A 302 -22.01 4.21 7.69
CA ASN A 302 -21.50 3.01 7.02
C ASN A 302 -19.98 2.82 7.15
N ASN A 303 -19.25 3.89 7.48
CA ASN A 303 -17.80 3.92 7.60
C ASN A 303 -17.33 4.02 9.06
N LEU A 304 -18.25 4.14 10.02
CA LEU A 304 -17.93 4.17 11.44
C LEU A 304 -17.15 2.90 11.84
N PRO A 305 -16.06 3.03 12.62
CA PRO A 305 -15.35 1.88 13.17
C PRO A 305 -16.29 0.90 13.86
N LEU A 306 -16.02 -0.40 13.71
CA LEU A 306 -16.74 -1.41 14.47
C LEU A 306 -16.38 -1.34 15.95
N GLU A 307 -17.38 -1.58 16.80
CA GLU A 307 -17.23 -1.59 18.25
C GLU A 307 -16.38 -2.80 18.71
N GLY A 308 -15.89 -2.74 19.95
CA GLY A 308 -15.18 -3.83 20.61
C GLY A 308 -13.67 -3.96 20.29
N TYR A 309 -13.19 -3.35 19.20
CA TYR A 309 -11.78 -3.46 18.78
C TYR A 309 -10.78 -2.59 19.57
N PHE A 310 -11.26 -1.51 20.18
CA PHE A 310 -10.50 -0.69 21.10
C PHE A 310 -11.44 -0.05 22.11
N GLU A 311 -10.90 0.29 23.27
CA GLU A 311 -11.62 1.06 24.26
C GLU A 311 -11.56 2.55 23.92
N ASP A 312 -12.68 3.24 24.09
CA ASP A 312 -12.75 4.69 24.12
C ASP A 312 -13.24 5.19 25.49
N SER A 313 -13.06 6.48 25.73
CA SER A 313 -13.42 7.15 26.98
C SER A 313 -13.67 8.62 26.71
N THR A 314 -14.44 9.28 27.56
CA THR A 314 -14.67 10.72 27.46
C THR A 314 -13.74 11.49 28.39
N ASN A 315 -13.04 12.51 27.88
CA ASN A 315 -12.18 13.36 28.69
C ASN A 315 -12.97 14.49 29.40
N ALA A 316 -12.29 15.33 30.19
CA ALA A 316 -12.92 16.43 30.94
C ALA A 316 -13.56 17.51 30.05
N ASP A 317 -13.10 17.63 28.80
CA ASP A 317 -13.62 18.57 27.81
C ASP A 317 -14.81 18.00 27.02
N GLY A 318 -15.20 16.74 27.28
CA GLY A 318 -16.31 16.07 26.62
C GLY A 318 -15.94 15.37 25.31
N ASN A 319 -14.66 15.34 24.92
CA ASN A 319 -14.22 14.65 23.71
C ASN A 319 -14.05 13.16 23.98
N VAL A 320 -14.51 12.32 23.04
CA VAL A 320 -14.20 10.89 23.05
C VAL A 320 -12.77 10.66 22.57
N PHE A 321 -11.99 9.86 23.30
CA PHE A 321 -10.59 9.58 23.02
C PHE A 321 -10.27 8.09 23.22
N THR A 322 -9.20 7.60 22.61
CA THR A 322 -8.66 6.23 22.82
C THR A 322 -7.17 6.26 23.06
N ARG A 323 -6.66 5.29 23.84
CA ARG A 323 -5.22 5.19 24.16
C ARG A 323 -4.44 4.33 23.17
N SER A 324 -5.09 3.33 22.59
CA SER A 324 -4.44 2.28 21.81
C SER A 324 -5.14 1.99 20.48
N GLY A 325 -6.33 2.55 20.23
CA GLY A 325 -7.07 2.35 18.98
C GLY A 325 -6.29 2.81 17.76
N TRP A 326 -6.62 2.26 16.59
CA TRP A 326 -6.08 2.69 15.31
C TRP A 326 -7.24 3.08 14.39
N PRO A 327 -7.03 3.99 13.43
CA PRO A 327 -8.03 4.25 12.39
C PRO A 327 -8.30 2.99 11.56
N THR A 328 -9.40 3.02 10.83
CA THR A 328 -9.84 1.95 9.91
C THR A 328 -9.39 2.25 8.48
N GLU A 329 -9.44 1.25 7.58
CA GLU A 329 -9.16 1.50 6.15
C GLU A 329 -10.24 2.41 5.53
N ALA A 330 -11.51 2.33 5.97
CA ALA A 330 -12.56 3.25 5.56
C ALA A 330 -12.18 4.72 5.82
N TYR A 331 -11.61 5.00 6.99
CA TYR A 331 -11.15 6.34 7.35
C TYR A 331 -9.84 6.70 6.61
N MET A 332 -8.82 5.85 6.69
CA MET A 332 -7.51 6.21 6.13
C MET A 332 -7.53 6.29 4.61
N GLU A 333 -8.04 5.27 3.94
CA GLU A 333 -7.89 5.10 2.49
C GLU A 333 -8.94 5.89 1.70
N PHE A 334 -10.17 6.00 2.22
CA PHE A 334 -11.30 6.56 1.47
C PHE A 334 -11.76 7.93 1.97
N GLN A 335 -11.55 8.26 3.25
CA GLN A 335 -11.87 9.59 3.79
C GLN A 335 -10.66 10.53 3.70
N ASP A 336 -9.53 10.15 4.32
CA ASP A 336 -8.34 11.00 4.41
C ASP A 336 -7.31 10.73 3.29
N LEU A 337 -7.51 9.69 2.49
CA LEU A 337 -6.66 9.28 1.36
C LEU A 337 -5.20 8.92 1.70
N TYR A 338 -4.91 8.61 2.96
CA TYR A 338 -3.64 8.00 3.35
C TYR A 338 -3.57 6.56 2.87
N ARG A 339 -2.46 6.22 2.21
CA ARG A 339 -2.23 4.89 1.64
C ARG A 339 -0.97 4.22 2.15
N LEU A 340 -0.17 4.89 2.98
CA LEU A 340 1.09 4.40 3.51
C LEU A 340 1.20 4.58 5.02
N VAL A 341 1.82 3.61 5.70
CA VAL A 341 2.30 3.74 7.08
C VAL A 341 3.71 3.20 7.16
N ALA A 342 4.64 3.99 7.69
CA ALA A 342 6.04 3.61 7.84
C ALA A 342 6.44 3.53 9.31
N SER A 343 7.16 2.48 9.69
CA SER A 343 7.82 2.41 10.99
C SER A 343 9.28 2.00 10.87
N TYR A 344 10.05 2.29 11.90
CA TYR A 344 11.32 1.63 12.11
C TYR A 344 11.10 0.14 12.47
N GLY A 345 11.99 -0.70 11.95
CA GLY A 345 12.16 -2.09 12.35
C GLY A 345 13.28 -2.20 13.37
N THR A 346 14.39 -2.83 13.00
CA THR A 346 15.61 -2.88 13.80
C THR A 346 16.57 -1.73 13.46
N VAL A 347 17.41 -1.35 14.41
CA VAL A 347 18.52 -0.41 14.18
C VAL A 347 19.82 -1.14 14.51
N ALA A 348 20.69 -1.28 13.53
CA ALA A 348 21.97 -1.97 13.68
C ALA A 348 22.88 -1.19 14.66
N PRO A 349 23.71 -1.88 15.47
CA PRO A 349 24.63 -1.23 16.40
C PRO A 349 25.54 -0.17 15.78
N GLN A 350 25.92 -0.36 14.51
CA GLN A 350 26.74 0.56 13.72
C GLN A 350 26.08 1.91 13.47
N MET A 351 24.75 1.93 13.48
CA MET A 351 23.90 3.11 13.35
C MET A 351 23.36 3.56 14.71
N GLY A 352 23.96 3.14 15.83
CA GLY A 352 23.47 3.44 17.17
C GLY A 352 23.44 4.93 17.53
N GLU A 353 24.24 5.74 16.85
CA GLU A 353 24.26 7.21 17.00
C GLU A 353 23.25 7.93 16.07
N TYR A 354 22.56 7.20 15.18
CA TYR A 354 21.49 7.75 14.35
C TYR A 354 20.25 8.01 15.20
N LYS A 355 19.87 9.29 15.32
CA LYS A 355 18.75 9.73 16.13
C LYS A 355 17.43 9.53 15.40
N ILE A 356 16.82 8.36 15.55
CA ILE A 356 15.53 8.04 14.93
C ILE A 356 14.38 8.93 15.44
N GLU A 357 14.52 9.53 16.63
CA GLU A 357 13.53 10.44 17.21
C GLU A 357 13.36 11.71 16.38
N GLU A 358 14.42 12.09 15.67
CA GLU A 358 14.42 13.24 14.79
C GLU A 358 13.62 13.00 13.48
N ASP A 359 13.15 11.77 13.23
CA ASP A 359 12.23 11.38 12.15
C ASP A 359 10.80 11.08 12.62
N SER A 360 10.53 11.26 13.92
CA SER A 360 9.28 10.83 14.57
C SER A 360 8.02 11.56 14.08
N ASP A 361 8.17 12.64 13.33
CA ASP A 361 7.05 13.32 12.66
C ASP A 361 6.52 12.55 11.45
N TYR A 362 7.31 11.63 10.87
CA TYR A 362 6.96 10.89 9.65
C TYR A 362 7.01 9.37 9.81
N ILE A 363 7.91 8.85 10.66
CA ILE A 363 8.14 7.42 10.80
C ILE A 363 7.81 6.98 12.22
N PHE A 364 6.93 5.99 12.34
CA PHE A 364 6.59 5.43 13.64
C PHE A 364 7.81 4.75 14.30
N PRO A 365 7.93 4.81 15.63
CA PRO A 365 9.04 4.21 16.34
C PRO A 365 9.07 2.68 16.17
N PRO A 366 10.19 2.03 16.49
CA PRO A 366 10.33 0.58 16.43
C PRO A 366 9.19 -0.17 17.12
N ARG A 367 8.80 -1.33 16.56
CA ARG A 367 7.75 -2.22 17.07
C ARG A 367 6.32 -1.65 17.09
N THR A 368 6.08 -0.50 16.44
CA THR A 368 4.73 0.07 16.37
C THR A 368 3.80 -0.73 15.46
N LEU A 369 4.30 -1.15 14.30
CA LEU A 369 3.52 -1.89 13.29
C LEU A 369 3.79 -3.40 13.34
N MET A 370 4.54 -3.89 14.33
CA MET A 370 4.94 -5.29 14.43
C MET A 370 4.97 -5.72 15.89
N LYS A 371 4.14 -6.69 16.23
CA LYS A 371 4.16 -7.43 17.49
C LYS A 371 4.49 -8.89 17.16
N GLU A 372 5.76 -9.24 17.31
CA GLU A 372 6.21 -10.60 17.02
C GLU A 372 5.56 -11.62 17.96
N VAL A 373 5.00 -12.67 17.37
CA VAL A 373 4.42 -13.81 18.08
C VAL A 373 5.22 -15.05 17.72
N ALA A 374 5.81 -15.69 18.73
CA ALA A 374 6.53 -16.95 18.53
C ALA A 374 5.52 -18.08 18.26
N THR A 375 5.51 -18.61 17.02
CA THR A 375 4.64 -19.71 16.63
C THR A 375 5.44 -20.98 16.34
N SER A 376 4.90 -22.13 16.75
CA SER A 376 5.41 -23.44 16.34
C SER A 376 4.44 -24.10 15.38
N ILE A 377 4.94 -24.77 14.35
CA ILE A 377 4.12 -25.35 13.27
C ILE A 377 4.42 -26.85 13.16
N GLY A 378 3.37 -27.66 13.16
CA GLY A 378 3.43 -29.09 12.95
C GLY A 378 3.72 -29.46 11.49
N THR A 379 4.05 -30.72 11.24
CA THR A 379 4.33 -31.22 9.88
C THR A 379 3.13 -31.18 8.94
N ASP A 380 1.91 -31.11 9.49
CA ASP A 380 0.66 -30.93 8.76
C ASP A 380 0.32 -29.45 8.49
N GLY A 381 1.22 -28.53 8.86
CA GLY A 381 1.04 -27.09 8.74
C GLY A 381 0.18 -26.47 9.85
N ARG A 382 -0.29 -27.23 10.86
CA ARG A 382 -1.06 -26.66 11.96
C ARG A 382 -0.19 -25.86 12.92
N VAL A 383 -0.71 -24.76 13.45
CA VAL A 383 -0.05 -24.00 14.52
C VAL A 383 -0.24 -24.76 15.84
N THR A 384 0.85 -25.27 16.41
CA THR A 384 0.84 -26.05 17.66
C THR A 384 1.05 -25.20 18.91
N SER A 385 1.63 -24.00 18.76
CA SER A 385 1.77 -23.02 19.83
C SER A 385 1.74 -21.60 19.28
N GLY A 386 1.26 -20.64 20.07
CA GLY A 386 1.27 -19.21 19.73
C GLY A 386 0.08 -18.73 18.89
N CYS A 387 -0.90 -19.60 18.61
CA CYS A 387 -2.15 -19.19 17.97
C CYS A 387 -2.94 -18.24 18.87
N LEU A 388 -3.48 -17.14 18.33
CA LEU A 388 -4.31 -16.20 19.12
C LEU A 388 -5.78 -16.62 19.17
N PHE A 389 -6.19 -17.56 18.31
CA PHE A 389 -7.51 -18.17 18.37
C PHE A 389 -7.64 -19.10 19.58
N ASN A 390 -8.67 -18.87 20.39
CA ASN A 390 -9.07 -19.74 21.48
C ASN A 390 -10.60 -19.88 21.49
N PRO A 391 -11.17 -21.09 21.30
CA PRO A 391 -12.62 -21.27 21.18
C PRO A 391 -13.39 -20.92 22.46
N SER A 392 -12.73 -20.88 23.62
CA SER A 392 -13.34 -20.59 24.92
C SER A 392 -13.32 -19.10 25.29
N ASP A 393 -12.77 -18.25 24.42
CA ASP A 393 -12.54 -16.83 24.67
C ASP A 393 -13.25 -16.01 23.59
N ASP A 394 -14.15 -15.15 24.01
CA ASP A 394 -14.99 -14.30 23.16
C ASP A 394 -14.57 -12.83 23.22
N THR A 395 -13.45 -12.52 23.90
CA THR A 395 -13.02 -11.12 24.13
C THR A 395 -11.68 -10.78 23.48
N ILE A 396 -11.54 -9.53 23.03
CA ILE A 396 -10.28 -9.02 22.44
C ILE A 396 -9.15 -8.88 23.47
N HIS A 397 -9.46 -8.74 24.76
CA HIS A 397 -8.46 -8.50 25.81
C HIS A 397 -7.41 -9.62 25.90
N PHE A 398 -7.83 -10.85 25.70
CA PHE A 398 -6.97 -12.03 25.82
C PHE A 398 -6.44 -12.50 24.45
N ALA A 399 -7.20 -12.29 23.38
CA ALA A 399 -6.84 -12.61 21.99
C ALA A 399 -6.50 -11.34 21.15
N ASN A 400 -5.69 -10.43 21.69
CA ASN A 400 -5.32 -9.19 21.00
C ASN A 400 -4.31 -9.45 19.85
N SER A 401 -4.84 -9.53 18.63
CA SER A 401 -4.14 -9.70 17.36
C SER A 401 -3.61 -8.41 16.73
N SER A 402 -3.75 -7.26 17.41
CA SER A 402 -3.21 -5.99 16.95
C SER A 402 -1.72 -6.10 16.64
N TRP A 403 -1.38 -5.87 15.37
CA TRP A 403 -0.05 -5.94 14.77
C TRP A 403 0.67 -7.29 14.89
N ALA A 404 -0.05 -8.37 15.21
CA ALA A 404 0.52 -9.70 15.39
C ALA A 404 1.18 -10.21 14.09
N ILE A 405 2.44 -10.61 14.18
CA ILE A 405 3.21 -11.12 13.04
C ILE A 405 4.09 -12.29 13.46
N SER A 406 4.26 -13.27 12.56
CA SER A 406 5.21 -14.36 12.76
C SER A 406 5.88 -14.75 11.45
N SER A 407 7.11 -15.25 11.54
CA SER A 407 7.83 -15.73 10.35
C SER A 407 7.19 -17.02 9.84
N ALA A 408 7.00 -17.08 8.51
CA ALA A 408 6.61 -18.31 7.85
C ALA A 408 7.64 -19.42 8.12
N PRO A 409 7.21 -20.69 8.25
CA PRO A 409 8.14 -21.81 8.31
C PRO A 409 8.84 -21.98 6.97
N GLN A 410 9.80 -22.90 6.90
CA GLN A 410 10.36 -23.30 5.62
C GLN A 410 9.26 -23.85 4.71
N LEU A 411 9.06 -23.20 3.56
CA LEU A 411 8.08 -23.60 2.56
C LEU A 411 8.77 -24.28 1.38
N ASP A 412 8.21 -25.41 0.95
CA ASP A 412 8.55 -26.08 -0.29
C ASP A 412 7.47 -25.78 -1.33
N VAL A 413 7.73 -24.78 -2.17
CA VAL A 413 6.79 -24.25 -3.16
C VAL A 413 7.35 -24.51 -4.56
N SER A 414 6.50 -25.04 -5.44
CA SER A 414 6.81 -25.26 -6.86
C SER A 414 7.03 -23.93 -7.59
N GLY A 415 7.90 -23.91 -8.60
CA GLY A 415 8.03 -22.76 -9.51
C GLY A 415 6.75 -22.48 -10.32
N ASN A 416 5.92 -23.50 -10.55
CA ASN A 416 4.60 -23.37 -11.16
C ASN A 416 3.57 -23.95 -10.18
N PRO A 417 3.19 -23.20 -9.14
CA PRO A 417 2.26 -23.68 -8.14
C PRO A 417 0.82 -23.70 -8.66
N ASP A 418 -0.01 -24.52 -8.03
CA ASP A 418 -1.46 -24.46 -8.20
C ASP A 418 -2.03 -23.42 -7.23
N LEU A 419 -2.43 -22.27 -7.75
CA LEU A 419 -3.01 -21.18 -6.95
C LEU A 419 -4.33 -21.57 -6.26
N LEU A 420 -4.97 -22.68 -6.66
CA LEU A 420 -6.15 -23.22 -5.99
C LEU A 420 -5.82 -24.09 -4.77
N SER A 421 -4.54 -24.35 -4.51
CA SER A 421 -4.07 -25.21 -3.43
C SER A 421 -3.33 -24.35 -2.39
N PRO A 422 -4.01 -23.82 -1.36
CA PRO A 422 -3.37 -22.94 -0.39
C PRO A 422 -2.32 -23.70 0.45
N ILE A 423 -1.23 -23.01 0.77
CA ILE A 423 -0.16 -23.50 1.64
C ILE A 423 -0.71 -23.65 3.07
N PRO A 424 -0.80 -24.88 3.63
CA PRO A 424 -1.50 -25.11 4.89
C PRO A 424 -0.94 -24.29 6.07
N SER A 425 0.39 -24.17 6.17
CA SER A 425 1.03 -23.39 7.24
C SER A 425 0.67 -21.91 7.21
N ILE A 426 0.70 -21.29 6.02
CA ILE A 426 0.35 -19.88 5.84
C ILE A 426 -1.13 -19.64 6.13
N ASN A 427 -1.97 -20.56 5.68
CA ASN A 427 -3.39 -20.48 5.96
C ASN A 427 -3.70 -20.59 7.46
N ASN A 428 -3.06 -21.52 8.17
CA ASN A 428 -3.28 -21.70 9.60
C ASN A 428 -2.72 -20.53 10.44
N ILE A 429 -1.57 -19.95 10.08
CA ILE A 429 -1.07 -18.73 10.73
C ILE A 429 -2.08 -17.59 10.56
N THR A 430 -2.62 -17.42 9.35
CA THR A 430 -3.63 -16.40 9.05
C THR A 430 -4.90 -16.63 9.87
N ALA A 431 -5.41 -17.86 9.93
CA ALA A 431 -6.58 -18.24 10.72
C ALA A 431 -6.38 -18.02 12.24
N CYS A 432 -5.13 -18.08 12.70
CA CYS A 432 -4.75 -17.73 14.07
C CYS A 432 -4.74 -16.22 14.36
N GLY A 433 -5.15 -15.37 13.41
CA GLY A 433 -5.13 -13.91 13.57
C GLY A 433 -3.72 -13.31 13.51
N ILE A 434 -2.77 -13.97 12.85
CA ILE A 434 -1.37 -13.56 12.78
C ILE A 434 -1.00 -13.28 11.32
N THR A 435 -0.32 -12.16 11.07
CA THR A 435 0.26 -11.86 9.75
C THR A 435 1.46 -12.79 9.50
N PRO A 436 1.47 -13.61 8.43
CA PRO A 436 2.63 -14.43 8.10
C PRO A 436 3.67 -13.60 7.33
N LEU A 437 4.92 -13.60 7.81
CA LEU A 437 6.07 -12.94 7.19
C LEU A 437 6.88 -13.92 6.33
N LEU A 438 6.92 -13.68 5.03
CA LEU A 438 7.79 -14.40 4.09
C LEU A 438 9.22 -13.88 4.23
N ASN A 439 10.06 -14.65 4.92
CA ASN A 439 11.48 -14.34 5.12
C ASN A 439 12.38 -15.40 4.44
N GLN A 440 12.03 -15.77 3.20
CA GLN A 440 12.80 -16.69 2.38
C GLN A 440 12.47 -16.47 0.89
N THR A 441 13.36 -16.92 0.02
CA THR A 441 13.11 -17.04 -1.43
C THR A 441 12.23 -18.24 -1.72
N LEU A 442 11.27 -18.10 -2.63
CA LEU A 442 10.38 -19.19 -3.03
C LEU A 442 10.83 -19.80 -4.36
N ALA A 443 10.74 -21.12 -4.48
CA ALA A 443 11.16 -21.90 -5.66
C ALA A 443 12.60 -21.62 -6.16
N GLY A 444 13.47 -21.08 -5.29
CA GLY A 444 14.85 -20.72 -5.65
C GLY A 444 14.99 -19.54 -6.61
N THR A 445 13.93 -18.74 -6.82
CA THR A 445 13.93 -17.61 -7.76
C THR A 445 13.33 -16.36 -7.12
N THR A 446 13.87 -15.20 -7.46
CA THR A 446 13.32 -13.88 -7.07
C THR A 446 12.02 -13.57 -7.81
N ALA A 447 11.22 -12.65 -7.26
CA ALA A 447 9.91 -12.34 -7.84
C ALA A 447 9.98 -11.65 -9.22
N ASP A 448 11.11 -11.04 -9.61
CA ASP A 448 11.30 -10.51 -10.98
C ASP A 448 11.46 -11.61 -12.04
N LYS A 449 11.94 -12.78 -11.63
CA LYS A 449 12.11 -13.94 -12.51
C LYS A 449 10.86 -14.78 -12.57
N ASN A 450 10.17 -14.95 -11.44
CA ASN A 450 8.93 -15.71 -11.39
C ASN A 450 8.03 -15.23 -10.23
N PRO A 451 6.91 -14.55 -10.51
CA PRO A 451 6.00 -14.07 -9.49
C PRO A 451 5.04 -15.15 -8.94
N LEU A 452 4.87 -16.30 -9.61
CA LEU A 452 3.81 -17.27 -9.27
C LEU A 452 3.96 -17.92 -7.87
N PRO A 453 5.17 -18.33 -7.41
CA PRO A 453 5.38 -18.80 -6.04
C PRO A 453 4.97 -17.77 -4.97
N TYR A 454 5.23 -16.50 -5.25
CA TYR A 454 4.87 -15.39 -4.37
C TYR A 454 3.36 -15.13 -4.38
N ALA A 455 2.68 -15.35 -5.51
CA ALA A 455 1.23 -15.30 -5.60
C ALA A 455 0.55 -16.42 -4.79
N GLU A 456 1.05 -17.67 -4.84
CA GLU A 456 0.53 -18.77 -4.02
C GLU A 456 0.62 -18.44 -2.51
N TYR A 457 1.72 -17.83 -2.09
CA TYR A 457 1.87 -17.33 -0.72
C TYR A 457 0.78 -16.32 -0.36
N VAL A 458 0.53 -15.32 -1.22
CA VAL A 458 -0.53 -14.33 -1.02
C VAL A 458 -1.91 -14.98 -0.98
N HIS A 459 -2.21 -15.89 -1.90
CA HIS A 459 -3.49 -16.63 -1.96
C HIS A 459 -3.75 -17.47 -0.71
N SER A 460 -2.69 -17.99 -0.09
CA SER A 460 -2.79 -18.75 1.16
C SER A 460 -3.24 -17.89 2.36
N THR A 461 -3.11 -16.57 2.26
CA THR A 461 -3.60 -15.58 3.27
C THR A 461 -5.06 -15.14 3.05
N LEU A 462 -5.67 -15.47 1.91
CA LEU A 462 -7.12 -15.32 1.75
C LEU A 462 -7.77 -16.24 2.78
N TRP A 463 -8.62 -15.73 3.66
CA TRP A 463 -9.28 -16.51 4.74
C TRP A 463 -10.78 -16.70 4.51
N SER A 464 -11.36 -15.91 3.61
CA SER A 464 -12.78 -15.87 3.28
C SER A 464 -13.19 -16.99 2.29
N PHE A 465 -13.19 -16.69 0.99
CA PHE A 465 -13.63 -17.61 -0.05
C PHE A 465 -12.73 -18.85 -0.18
N ALA A 466 -13.35 -19.97 -0.53
CA ALA A 466 -12.66 -21.20 -0.89
C ALA A 466 -11.94 -21.03 -2.25
N PRO A 467 -10.94 -21.88 -2.54
CA PRO A 467 -10.32 -21.88 -3.86
C PRO A 467 -11.34 -21.98 -4.99
N GLY A 468 -11.19 -21.11 -6.01
CA GLY A 468 -12.10 -21.06 -7.15
C GLY A 468 -13.44 -20.33 -6.90
N GLN A 469 -13.61 -19.74 -5.71
CA GLN A 469 -14.79 -18.95 -5.33
C GLN A 469 -14.41 -17.46 -5.19
N PRO A 470 -15.36 -16.52 -5.33
CA PRO A 470 -16.75 -16.74 -5.76
C PRO A 470 -16.86 -17.20 -7.22
N LEU A 471 -17.95 -17.89 -7.57
CA LEU A 471 -18.22 -18.22 -8.97
C LEU A 471 -18.62 -16.95 -9.74
N ASN A 472 -18.19 -16.85 -11.00
CA ASN A 472 -18.64 -15.77 -11.88
C ASN A 472 -20.14 -15.90 -12.13
N THR A 473 -20.88 -14.84 -11.81
CA THR A 473 -22.34 -14.78 -11.94
C THR A 473 -22.80 -13.73 -12.94
N THR A 474 -21.90 -13.10 -13.69
CA THR A 474 -22.22 -12.05 -14.68
C THR A 474 -23.18 -12.49 -15.78
N SER A 475 -23.22 -13.78 -16.09
CA SER A 475 -24.10 -14.37 -17.11
C SER A 475 -25.38 -14.98 -16.56
N GLU A 476 -25.63 -14.91 -15.25
CA GLU A 476 -26.83 -15.49 -14.64
C GLU A 476 -27.99 -14.49 -14.63
N ASP A 477 -29.09 -14.85 -15.28
CA ASP A 477 -30.31 -14.03 -15.38
C ASP A 477 -31.12 -13.96 -14.06
N ASP A 478 -30.94 -14.93 -13.14
CA ASP A 478 -31.64 -14.94 -11.83
C ASP A 478 -30.76 -14.30 -10.75
N SER A 479 -31.20 -13.15 -10.23
CA SER A 479 -30.53 -12.38 -9.16
C SER A 479 -30.45 -13.10 -7.80
N ASN A 480 -30.94 -14.33 -7.68
CA ASN A 480 -30.83 -15.15 -6.47
C ASN A 480 -29.91 -16.35 -6.63
N SER A 481 -29.65 -16.79 -7.86
CA SER A 481 -28.80 -17.95 -8.11
C SER A 481 -27.36 -17.57 -7.82
N ASN A 482 -26.69 -18.35 -6.96
CA ASN A 482 -25.28 -18.15 -6.59
C ASN A 482 -24.92 -16.73 -6.10
N ARG A 483 -25.87 -15.99 -5.51
CA ARG A 483 -25.67 -14.60 -5.03
C ARG A 483 -25.48 -14.46 -3.54
N CYS A 484 -25.66 -15.53 -2.76
CA CYS A 484 -25.53 -15.48 -1.31
C CYS A 484 -24.33 -16.30 -0.84
N VAL A 485 -23.69 -15.86 0.23
CA VAL A 485 -22.47 -16.50 0.74
C VAL A 485 -22.80 -17.44 1.89
N VAL A 486 -22.22 -18.64 1.83
CA VAL A 486 -22.28 -19.62 2.90
C VAL A 486 -20.89 -20.12 3.29
N MET A 487 -20.67 -20.32 4.59
CA MET A 487 -19.51 -21.00 5.15
C MET A 487 -19.74 -22.52 5.15
N MET A 488 -18.68 -23.28 4.84
CA MET A 488 -18.70 -24.74 4.76
C MET A 488 -17.80 -25.42 5.80
N LYS A 489 -18.14 -26.66 6.15
CA LYS A 489 -17.27 -27.56 6.94
C LYS A 489 -16.28 -28.34 6.09
N SER A 490 -16.62 -28.59 4.83
CA SER A 490 -15.86 -29.44 3.89
C SER A 490 -16.15 -29.01 2.44
N PRO A 491 -15.25 -29.25 1.47
CA PRO A 491 -13.89 -29.80 1.60
C PRO A 491 -12.86 -28.79 2.13
N TYR A 492 -13.22 -27.50 2.18
CA TYR A 492 -12.36 -26.44 2.71
C TYR A 492 -13.01 -25.88 3.99
N PRO A 493 -12.61 -26.38 5.17
CA PRO A 493 -13.14 -25.93 6.46
C PRO A 493 -13.05 -24.41 6.63
N SER A 494 -14.07 -23.79 7.21
CA SER A 494 -14.20 -22.33 7.46
C SER A 494 -14.29 -21.45 6.21
N ARG A 495 -14.17 -22.01 5.01
CA ARG A 495 -14.15 -21.24 3.77
C ARG A 495 -15.54 -21.01 3.21
N TRP A 496 -15.65 -19.95 2.43
CA TRP A 496 -16.92 -19.51 1.88
C TRP A 496 -17.10 -19.96 0.45
N ARG A 497 -18.36 -20.18 0.08
CA ARG A 497 -18.79 -20.41 -1.30
C ARG A 497 -20.07 -19.63 -1.56
N VAL A 498 -20.37 -19.47 -2.82
CA VAL A 498 -21.68 -18.98 -3.24
C VAL A 498 -22.74 -20.09 -3.15
N SER A 499 -23.98 -19.69 -2.90
CA SER A 499 -25.17 -20.54 -2.80
C SER A 499 -26.39 -19.74 -3.29
N ASP A 500 -27.44 -20.45 -3.70
CA ASP A 500 -28.73 -19.83 -4.04
C ASP A 500 -29.37 -19.29 -2.76
N CYS A 501 -29.73 -17.99 -2.78
CA CYS A 501 -30.30 -17.27 -1.64
C CYS A 501 -31.63 -17.85 -1.12
N ARG A 502 -32.30 -18.69 -1.93
CA ARG A 502 -33.56 -19.36 -1.58
C ARG A 502 -33.34 -20.70 -0.88
N GLU A 503 -32.11 -21.21 -0.81
CA GLU A 503 -31.80 -22.39 -0.02
C GLU A 503 -31.95 -22.10 1.48
N SER A 504 -32.34 -23.11 2.23
CA SER A 504 -32.50 -23.01 3.68
C SER A 504 -31.21 -23.42 4.39
N HIS A 505 -30.51 -22.46 4.98
CA HIS A 505 -29.30 -22.67 5.78
C HIS A 505 -29.44 -22.05 7.16
N ARG A 506 -28.64 -22.50 8.13
CA ARG A 506 -28.54 -21.83 9.43
C ARG A 506 -27.88 -20.45 9.26
N VAL A 507 -27.96 -19.61 10.28
CA VAL A 507 -27.54 -18.21 10.21
C VAL A 507 -26.42 -17.92 11.20
N ALA A 508 -25.39 -17.22 10.75
CA ALA A 508 -24.31 -16.69 11.58
C ALA A 508 -24.76 -15.43 12.33
N CYS A 509 -24.87 -15.52 13.66
CA CYS A 509 -25.31 -14.41 14.52
C CYS A 509 -24.14 -13.92 15.38
N HIS A 510 -23.94 -12.61 15.44
CA HIS A 510 -22.81 -11.95 16.10
C HIS A 510 -23.28 -10.87 17.06
N ASP A 511 -22.62 -10.72 18.21
CA ASP A 511 -22.79 -9.57 19.09
C ASP A 511 -21.88 -8.41 18.62
N PRO A 512 -22.43 -7.28 18.14
CA PRO A 512 -21.62 -6.16 17.64
C PRO A 512 -20.63 -5.57 18.66
N SER A 513 -20.84 -5.77 19.96
CA SER A 513 -19.99 -5.25 21.03
C SER A 513 -18.80 -6.15 21.36
N GLU A 514 -18.85 -7.42 20.94
CA GLU A 514 -17.85 -8.45 21.25
C GLU A 514 -17.43 -9.18 19.96
N PRO A 515 -16.35 -8.74 19.27
CA PRO A 515 -15.99 -9.22 17.92
C PRO A 515 -15.82 -10.74 17.76
N TYR A 516 -15.48 -11.45 18.84
CA TYR A 516 -15.27 -12.90 18.82
C TYR A 516 -16.46 -13.71 19.34
N ASN A 517 -17.56 -13.05 19.71
CA ASN A 517 -18.77 -13.70 20.21
C ASN A 517 -19.75 -14.04 19.07
N TRP A 518 -19.70 -15.30 18.63
CA TRP A 518 -20.50 -15.83 17.53
C TRP A 518 -21.39 -16.99 17.99
N ILE A 519 -22.65 -16.98 17.55
CA ILE A 519 -23.59 -18.09 17.72
C ILE A 519 -24.24 -18.45 16.39
N VAL A 520 -24.80 -19.67 16.31
CA VAL A 520 -25.50 -20.15 15.12
C VAL A 520 -26.98 -20.35 15.43
N SER A 521 -27.85 -19.95 14.50
CA SER A 521 -29.30 -20.11 14.66
C SER A 521 -29.71 -21.58 14.86
N SER A 522 -30.75 -21.79 15.67
CA SER A 522 -31.28 -23.13 15.98
C SER A 522 -32.00 -23.80 14.81
N SER A 523 -32.45 -23.01 13.83
CA SER A 523 -33.19 -23.48 12.65
C SER A 523 -32.67 -22.80 11.39
N ALA A 524 -32.83 -23.50 10.26
CA ALA A 524 -32.46 -23.02 8.94
C ALA A 524 -33.57 -22.17 8.33
N THR A 525 -33.18 -21.20 7.51
CA THR A 525 -34.08 -20.27 6.83
C THR A 525 -33.45 -19.78 5.53
N THR A 526 -34.21 -19.07 4.70
CA THR A 526 -33.71 -18.41 3.48
C THR A 526 -32.94 -17.14 3.81
N TYR A 527 -32.03 -16.69 2.94
CA TYR A 527 -31.22 -15.48 3.19
C TYR A 527 -32.08 -14.25 3.53
N ASP A 528 -33.20 -14.09 2.82
CA ASP A 528 -34.16 -13.01 3.01
C ASP A 528 -34.73 -12.88 4.43
N ASN A 529 -34.80 -13.99 5.16
CA ASN A 529 -35.37 -14.05 6.50
C ASN A 529 -34.29 -14.19 7.59
N ALA A 530 -33.02 -14.31 7.21
CA ALA A 530 -31.92 -14.67 8.09
C ALA A 530 -31.77 -13.75 9.31
N ASP A 531 -31.91 -12.44 9.13
CA ASP A 531 -31.78 -11.45 10.21
C ASP A 531 -32.75 -11.71 11.38
N SER A 532 -33.98 -12.14 11.08
CA SER A 532 -34.99 -12.43 12.10
C SER A 532 -34.71 -13.67 12.96
N TYR A 533 -33.70 -14.47 12.59
CA TYR A 533 -33.30 -15.69 13.31
C TYR A 533 -32.17 -15.46 14.31
N CYS A 534 -31.64 -14.24 14.39
CA CYS A 534 -30.71 -13.81 15.42
C CYS A 534 -31.46 -13.06 16.52
N ALA A 535 -31.47 -13.61 17.73
CA ALA A 535 -32.11 -12.96 18.88
C ALA A 535 -31.19 -11.87 19.46
N PRO A 536 -31.71 -10.68 19.80
CA PRO A 536 -30.91 -9.63 20.45
C PRO A 536 -30.18 -10.15 21.70
N PRO A 537 -28.92 -9.74 21.95
CA PRO A 537 -28.17 -8.66 21.27
C PRO A 537 -27.60 -9.04 19.90
N TYR A 538 -27.62 -10.33 19.53
CA TYR A 538 -27.03 -10.83 18.30
C TYR A 538 -27.80 -10.39 17.04
N ARG A 539 -27.05 -10.20 15.95
CA ARG A 539 -27.58 -9.81 14.63
C ARG A 539 -26.94 -10.66 13.53
N PHE A 540 -27.60 -10.79 12.38
CA PHE A 540 -27.02 -11.50 11.24
C PHE A 540 -25.81 -10.73 10.71
N SER A 541 -24.63 -11.35 10.72
CA SER A 541 -23.36 -10.67 10.44
C SER A 541 -22.41 -11.48 9.56
N VAL A 542 -21.29 -10.84 9.20
CA VAL A 542 -20.15 -11.42 8.47
C VAL A 542 -18.90 -11.25 9.34
N PRO A 543 -18.03 -12.25 9.46
CA PRO A 543 -16.77 -12.05 10.17
C PRO A 543 -15.90 -11.09 9.37
N HIS A 544 -15.29 -10.12 10.05
CA HIS A 544 -14.54 -9.03 9.45
C HIS A 544 -13.03 -9.26 9.43
N THR A 545 -12.54 -10.26 10.19
CA THR A 545 -11.14 -10.67 10.22
C THR A 545 -10.99 -12.19 10.13
N ALA A 546 -9.78 -12.65 9.82
CA ALA A 546 -9.47 -14.08 9.84
C ALA A 546 -9.73 -14.73 11.21
N LEU A 547 -9.50 -13.99 12.29
CA LEU A 547 -9.70 -14.48 13.65
C LEU A 547 -11.19 -14.61 13.97
N GLU A 548 -12.00 -13.61 13.64
CA GLU A 548 -13.47 -13.72 13.74
C GLU A 548 -14.01 -14.92 12.94
N ASN A 549 -13.48 -15.16 11.73
CA ASN A 549 -13.88 -16.29 10.90
C ASN A 549 -13.59 -17.63 11.59
N SER A 550 -12.48 -17.74 12.33
CA SER A 550 -12.15 -18.91 13.15
C SER A 550 -13.12 -19.09 14.33
N HIS A 551 -13.49 -18.01 15.02
CA HIS A 551 -14.51 -18.05 16.09
C HIS A 551 -15.88 -18.49 15.57
N LEU A 552 -16.33 -17.91 14.44
CA LEU A 552 -17.56 -18.33 13.78
C LEU A 552 -17.52 -19.80 13.38
N PHE A 553 -16.41 -20.26 12.81
CA PHE A 553 -16.28 -21.66 12.41
C PHE A 553 -16.33 -22.62 13.61
N SER A 554 -15.71 -22.25 14.73
CA SER A 554 -15.79 -23.00 15.99
C SER A 554 -17.22 -23.07 16.54
N ALA A 555 -17.95 -21.95 16.52
CA ALA A 555 -19.36 -21.90 16.90
C ALA A 555 -20.21 -22.79 15.97
N PHE A 556 -19.92 -22.78 14.67
CA PHE A 556 -20.61 -23.62 13.70
C PHE A 556 -20.40 -25.11 13.94
N GLN A 557 -19.17 -25.53 14.19
CA GLN A 557 -18.87 -26.93 14.54
C GLN A 557 -19.61 -27.35 15.81
N SER A 558 -19.58 -26.50 16.83
CA SER A 558 -20.17 -26.78 18.15
C SER A 558 -21.70 -26.85 18.11
N ALA A 559 -22.35 -26.01 17.29
CA ALA A 559 -23.81 -25.99 17.16
C ALA A 559 -24.36 -27.19 16.39
N THR A 560 -23.54 -27.84 15.57
CA THR A 560 -23.97 -28.91 14.66
C THR A 560 -22.96 -30.06 14.62
N PRO A 561 -22.67 -30.73 15.75
CA PRO A 561 -21.60 -31.72 15.83
C PRO A 561 -21.86 -32.97 14.95
N ASP A 562 -23.13 -33.35 14.80
CA ASP A 562 -23.55 -34.55 14.06
C ASP A 562 -23.99 -34.25 12.61
N SER A 563 -23.83 -33.01 12.15
CA SER A 563 -24.24 -32.63 10.80
C SER A 563 -23.42 -33.32 9.73
N LYS A 564 -24.05 -33.60 8.58
CA LYS A 564 -23.30 -33.97 7.38
C LYS A 564 -22.33 -32.85 7.00
N ASP A 565 -21.19 -33.23 6.44
CA ASP A 565 -20.17 -32.32 5.89
C ASP A 565 -20.69 -31.35 4.82
N THR A 566 -21.90 -31.58 4.31
CA THR A 566 -22.60 -30.75 3.33
C THR A 566 -23.41 -29.61 3.93
N GLU A 567 -23.56 -29.54 5.26
CA GLU A 567 -24.27 -28.43 5.91
C GLU A 567 -23.51 -27.11 5.72
N ALA A 568 -24.26 -26.07 5.41
CA ALA A 568 -23.74 -24.74 5.15
C ALA A 568 -24.36 -23.73 6.12
N LEU A 569 -23.63 -22.65 6.37
CA LEU A 569 -24.02 -21.58 7.27
C LEU A 569 -24.08 -20.26 6.51
N TYR A 570 -25.22 -19.59 6.49
CA TYR A 570 -25.32 -18.25 5.91
C TYR A 570 -24.43 -17.28 6.66
N VAL A 571 -23.66 -16.53 5.87
CA VAL A 571 -22.87 -15.36 6.28
C VAL A 571 -23.53 -14.13 5.66
N ASN A 572 -23.58 -13.00 6.36
CA ASN A 572 -24.29 -11.80 5.89
C ASN A 572 -23.53 -11.07 4.77
N LEU A 573 -23.38 -11.72 3.62
CA LEU A 573 -22.71 -11.21 2.43
C LEU A 573 -23.44 -11.72 1.18
N ASN A 574 -23.70 -10.84 0.22
CA ASN A 574 -24.40 -11.17 -1.01
C ASN A 574 -24.01 -10.27 -2.19
N SER A 575 -24.34 -10.69 -3.41
CA SER A 575 -24.20 -9.92 -4.65
C SER A 575 -25.53 -9.81 -5.42
N ILE A 576 -26.66 -9.77 -4.69
CA ILE A 576 -28.02 -9.75 -5.26
C ILE A 576 -28.26 -8.48 -6.09
N GLY A 577 -27.85 -7.32 -5.56
CA GLY A 577 -28.13 -6.03 -6.18
C GLY A 577 -27.24 -5.71 -7.38
N THR A 578 -26.00 -6.19 -7.39
CA THR A 578 -25.04 -5.94 -8.47
C THR A 578 -24.11 -7.15 -8.59
N PRO A 579 -24.00 -7.76 -9.78
CA PRO A 579 -23.07 -8.86 -9.99
C PRO A 579 -21.64 -8.51 -9.62
N ASP A 580 -20.96 -9.48 -9.00
CA ASP A 580 -19.55 -9.39 -8.58
C ASP A 580 -19.24 -8.25 -7.59
N CYS A 581 -20.27 -7.62 -7.03
CA CYS A 581 -20.17 -6.64 -5.97
C CYS A 581 -20.78 -7.19 -4.67
N TRP A 582 -19.91 -7.69 -3.81
CA TRP A 582 -20.27 -8.35 -2.56
C TRP A 582 -20.49 -7.31 -1.47
N VAL A 583 -21.71 -7.26 -0.93
CA VAL A 583 -22.15 -6.27 0.06
C VAL A 583 -22.77 -6.95 1.28
N VAL A 584 -22.61 -6.29 2.44
CA VAL A 584 -23.20 -6.73 3.70
C VAL A 584 -24.67 -6.31 3.74
N GLY A 585 -25.55 -7.24 4.11
CA GLY A 585 -26.98 -7.01 4.17
C GLY A 585 -27.66 -7.06 2.81
N LYS A 586 -28.93 -7.53 2.80
CA LYS A 586 -29.75 -7.65 1.58
C LYS A 586 -29.87 -6.35 0.79
N ASN A 587 -29.97 -5.21 1.48
CA ASN A 587 -30.14 -3.89 0.88
C ASN A 587 -28.81 -3.13 0.75
N GLY A 588 -27.66 -3.83 0.83
CA GLY A 588 -26.35 -3.22 0.64
C GLY A 588 -26.22 -2.63 -0.77
N THR A 589 -25.61 -1.45 -0.86
CA THR A 589 -25.33 -0.79 -2.14
C THR A 589 -23.88 -0.99 -2.52
N CYS A 590 -23.61 -1.28 -3.80
CA CYS A 590 -22.25 -1.43 -4.27
C CYS A 590 -21.46 -0.12 -4.11
N PRO A 591 -20.38 -0.08 -3.32
CA PRO A 591 -19.65 1.16 -3.03
C PRO A 591 -18.85 1.69 -4.23
N TYR A 592 -18.68 0.87 -5.27
CA TYR A 592 -17.90 1.19 -6.48
C TYR A 592 -18.74 1.73 -7.62
N LEU A 593 -20.07 1.74 -7.46
CA LEU A 593 -20.96 2.33 -8.43
C LEU A 593 -21.35 3.73 -7.97
N PRO A 594 -21.47 4.69 -8.91
CA PRO A 594 -21.87 6.03 -8.53
C PRO A 594 -23.30 5.96 -7.99
N THR A 595 -23.51 6.52 -6.79
CA THR A 595 -24.86 6.64 -6.25
C THR A 595 -25.66 7.58 -7.16
N THR A 596 -26.95 7.29 -7.35
CA THR A 596 -27.86 8.08 -8.21
C THR A 596 -27.89 9.59 -7.87
N GLU A 597 -27.43 9.99 -6.69
CA GLU A 597 -27.28 11.40 -6.31
C GLU A 597 -26.08 12.11 -6.95
N THR A 598 -24.96 11.40 -7.16
CA THR A 598 -23.80 11.95 -7.88
C THR A 598 -24.08 12.19 -9.36
N ASP A 599 -25.01 11.42 -9.95
CA ASP A 599 -25.53 11.67 -11.29
C ASP A 599 -26.32 12.97 -11.34
N ARG A 600 -27.17 13.26 -10.35
CA ARG A 600 -27.91 14.53 -10.31
C ARG A 600 -27.00 15.75 -10.21
N THR A 601 -25.95 15.68 -9.40
CA THR A 601 -24.99 16.80 -9.28
C THR A 601 -24.14 16.94 -10.54
N LYS A 602 -23.63 15.87 -11.16
CA LYS A 602 -22.88 15.97 -12.43
C LYS A 602 -23.75 16.41 -13.61
N ILE A 603 -24.97 15.88 -13.73
CA ILE A 603 -25.91 16.21 -14.82
C ILE A 603 -26.42 17.64 -14.71
N VAL A 604 -26.61 18.17 -13.50
CA VAL A 604 -27.18 19.51 -13.31
C VAL A 604 -26.11 20.58 -13.14
N VAL A 605 -25.09 20.36 -12.29
CA VAL A 605 -24.14 21.39 -11.85
C VAL A 605 -23.09 21.70 -12.91
N VAL A 606 -22.52 20.69 -13.58
CA VAL A 606 -21.46 20.92 -14.57
C VAL A 606 -21.95 21.78 -15.75
N PRO A 607 -23.13 21.51 -16.36
CA PRO A 607 -23.67 22.37 -17.41
C PRO A 607 -24.05 23.77 -16.91
N THR A 608 -24.57 23.91 -15.68
CA THR A 608 -24.95 25.23 -15.14
C THR A 608 -23.73 26.10 -14.85
N VAL A 609 -22.68 25.54 -14.24
CA VAL A 609 -21.44 26.29 -13.98
C VAL A 609 -20.78 26.71 -15.30
N ALA A 610 -20.71 25.81 -16.28
CA ALA A 610 -20.21 26.14 -17.62
C ALA A 610 -21.03 27.26 -18.28
N ALA A 611 -22.36 27.20 -18.19
CA ALA A 611 -23.25 28.24 -18.72
C ALA A 611 -23.05 29.59 -18.03
N VAL A 612 -22.87 29.62 -16.70
CA VAL A 612 -22.60 30.85 -15.94
C VAL A 612 -21.25 31.47 -16.33
N ILE A 613 -20.20 30.65 -16.47
CA ILE A 613 -18.88 31.13 -16.91
C ILE A 613 -18.95 31.72 -18.32
N ILE A 614 -19.60 31.02 -19.26
CA ILE A 614 -19.80 31.51 -20.62
C ILE A 614 -20.60 32.81 -20.63
N PHE A 615 -21.65 32.92 -19.81
CA PHE A 615 -22.45 34.12 -19.68
C PHE A 615 -21.65 35.30 -19.12
N LEU A 616 -20.82 35.07 -18.09
CA LEU A 616 -19.92 36.09 -17.54
C LEU A 616 -18.87 36.55 -18.56
N MET A 617 -18.27 35.61 -19.30
CA MET A 617 -17.33 35.95 -20.37
C MET A 617 -18.01 36.74 -21.50
N ALA A 618 -19.23 36.38 -21.89
CA ALA A 618 -20.02 37.09 -22.88
C ALA A 618 -20.40 38.51 -22.41
N ALA A 619 -20.85 38.65 -21.16
CA ALA A 619 -21.15 39.94 -20.57
C ALA A 619 -19.90 40.83 -20.50
N MET A 620 -18.76 40.27 -20.07
CA MET A 620 -17.49 40.99 -20.00
C MET A 620 -17.01 41.43 -21.39
N THR A 621 -17.10 40.58 -22.41
CA THR A 621 -16.81 40.97 -23.80
C THR A 621 -17.76 42.05 -24.31
N PHE A 622 -19.04 42.01 -23.94
CA PHE A 622 -20.01 43.05 -24.28
C PHE A 622 -19.69 44.39 -23.60
N PHE A 623 -19.31 44.38 -22.31
CA PHE A 623 -18.89 45.58 -21.59
C PHE A 623 -17.58 46.17 -22.15
N VAL A 624 -16.61 45.32 -22.53
CA VAL A 624 -15.37 45.76 -23.19
C VAL A 624 -15.66 46.39 -24.54
N LYS A 625 -16.54 45.80 -25.37
CA LYS A 625 -16.97 46.40 -26.64
C LYS A 625 -17.72 47.73 -26.44
N CYS A 626 -18.63 47.80 -25.47
CA CYS A 626 -19.32 49.03 -25.14
C CYS A 626 -18.37 50.14 -24.65
N ALA A 627 -17.36 49.78 -23.84
CA ALA A 627 -16.34 50.72 -23.37
C ALA A 627 -15.41 51.19 -24.50
N ALA A 628 -15.00 50.29 -25.40
CA ALA A 628 -14.19 50.62 -26.58
C ALA A 628 -14.94 51.56 -27.54
N ASN A 629 -16.20 51.26 -27.84
CA ASN A 629 -17.04 52.07 -28.72
C ASN A 629 -17.36 53.46 -28.10
N ARG A 630 -17.51 53.54 -26.77
CA ARG A 630 -17.63 54.83 -26.06
C ARG A 630 -16.34 55.66 -26.13
N ARG A 631 -15.16 55.04 -26.15
CA ARG A 631 -13.88 55.73 -26.35
C ARG A 631 -13.72 56.24 -27.79
N GLU A 632 -14.12 55.47 -28.78
CA GLU A 632 -14.12 55.91 -30.19
C GLU A 632 -15.08 57.08 -30.44
N ASN A 633 -16.31 57.02 -29.93
CA ASN A 633 -17.26 58.12 -30.06
C ASN A 633 -16.77 59.42 -29.37
N LYS A 634 -16.03 59.32 -28.25
CA LYS A 634 -15.40 60.49 -27.62
C LYS A 634 -14.18 61.02 -28.41
N ARG A 635 -13.42 60.16 -29.09
CA ARG A 635 -12.27 60.57 -29.93
C ARG A 635 -12.72 61.16 -31.28
N GLY A 636 -13.77 60.60 -31.89
CA GLY A 636 -14.38 61.10 -33.13
C GLY A 636 -15.05 62.47 -32.97
N ARG A 637 -15.71 62.73 -31.83
CA ARG A 637 -16.32 64.04 -31.54
C ARG A 637 -15.28 65.15 -31.29
N LYS A 638 -14.08 64.81 -30.81
CA LYS A 638 -12.95 65.75 -30.66
C LYS A 638 -12.26 66.12 -31.97
N ARG A 639 -12.37 65.30 -33.02
CA ARG A 639 -11.84 65.62 -34.38
C ARG A 639 -12.79 66.44 -35.25
N ARG A 640 -14.08 66.57 -34.90
CA ARG A 640 -15.06 67.38 -35.65
C ARG A 640 -15.15 68.86 -35.24
N LEU A 641 -14.32 69.32 -34.31
CA LEU A 641 -14.32 70.71 -33.82
C LEU A 641 -12.98 71.44 -34.02
N VAL A 642 -12.06 70.88 -34.81
CA VAL A 642 -10.79 71.53 -35.14
C VAL A 642 -10.60 71.49 -36.66
N GLY A 643 -10.78 72.65 -37.30
CA GLY A 643 -10.37 72.90 -38.69
C GLY A 643 -11.41 72.54 -39.74
N GLY A 644 -12.33 73.46 -40.03
CA GLY A 644 -13.24 73.32 -41.17
C GLY A 644 -12.51 73.43 -42.49
N TRP A 645 -12.85 72.55 -43.44
CA TRP A 645 -12.87 72.75 -44.89
C TRP A 645 -13.85 71.70 -45.46
N GLU A 646 -14.88 72.16 -46.16
CA GLU A 646 -15.73 71.34 -47.02
C GLU A 646 -14.89 70.83 -48.20
N TYR A 647 -15.08 69.57 -48.58
CA TYR A 647 -14.52 69.02 -49.81
C TYR A 647 -15.65 68.40 -50.64
N GLU A 648 -16.21 69.21 -51.53
CA GLU A 648 -16.92 68.75 -52.73
C GLU A 648 -15.90 68.14 -53.70
N GLY A 649 -16.26 67.01 -54.30
CA GLY A 649 -15.44 66.33 -55.31
C GLY A 649 -16.16 65.17 -55.96
N VAL A 650 -17.11 65.49 -56.84
CA VAL A 650 -17.59 64.66 -57.98
C VAL A 650 -16.80 65.17 -59.21
N PRO A 651 -16.61 64.45 -60.35
CA PRO A 651 -17.33 63.25 -60.77
C PRO A 651 -16.53 62.14 -61.52
N SER A 652 -17.07 60.91 -61.45
CA SER A 652 -17.21 59.97 -62.55
C SER A 652 -18.36 59.01 -62.25
#